data_AF-A0AAN7CL51-F1
#
_entry.id   AF-A0AAN7CL51-F1
#
_cell.length_a   1.000
_cell.length_b   1.000
_cell.length_c   1.000
_cell.angle_alpha   90.00
_cell.angle_beta   90.00
_cell.angle_gamma   90.00
#
_symmetry.space_group_name_H-M   'P 1'
#
loop_
_entity.id
_entity.type
_entity.pdbx_description
1 polymer ?
#
loop_
_entity_poly.entity_id
_entity_poly.type
_entity_poly.pdbx_seq_one_letter_code
_entity_poly.pdbx_strand_id
1 'polypeptide(L)'
;MEDDIVKTDLLIVGAGPAGAALACFLAAHGRTGIMISAACGCAETPRAHITNMAALECLRDIGLDKQCIDAAVAGHNMTHTRWCHSMAGEEYARLYSWGNDPKRKGDYDAASPCDHVDLPQTDLEPILTRRAVLKGWTLRFNTSFLSFSRPSRDSDIIISQIRDNVTNKTFKIQSRFLFGCDGARSQVIRELGIPLIKKPGQGLALNVLLKADLSHLVTNRTGNLHWVFQPEKTHPPWGWACIVRMVRPWNEWMFIFLPAPGADVKADDMMASNEEYIARARDMIGDDSVDIEILDVSKWWINETVAEYYSDGNIFCLGDAVHRHPPFNGLGSNTCIQDAYNLAWKISYVMSGQAGPGLLDTYSIERQPVGVDIITRANQGLRDHHPWMKAIGMTESDVEKRKAVLAEFEDKGEVGRRRRQQFYDGIENTGTEFHGLGIEMNQQYRSGAVYLDDETPDTTPQFPEDAVRQRLITTYPGMRLPHAWLNTRVPGKKFSTIDLAGKGCFCLITGPGGQPWKDAADKVSHKVNVGIKSFSIGWKEDYEDVYRDWARYREVEEEGCVLVRPDRFVAWRSKGMIQNPEAKLEDYGDIFSLKVGPATSIVISSPRLIKQLVDKKSNLYSRRPPSFVGNGIISNGDHLLLMQYSDRWRTCRKLVHQYFMEQMVLKHHVDVVNAEAVQMLRDFVVQPEGHMKHPKRFSNSIIMSLIYGTRTPDIKTKHMVKLYSLMENWSKVMEAGNTPPVDIFPFLKLVPEKLLGMWRSRAQDVSNEMNALYGEWVEYGIERRRQSGSRDCFLDRVLDQDEEKLGIDRHGIYFLLGTLMEGGSDTTSSLIIAFVHALTKWPEVLRRAQAEMDAVIGEDRTPTWEDYAKLPYIAACVKEAHRWRPVTPLAFPHSLAEDDWVDGMFLPKGSDIFINVFGMHHDERRFPNPDVFDPDHYKGVTALASELANGEYANRDHYGYGSGRRLCPGIHLAERNLFLAFAKLVWAFDISPGRDADGNVIEPDVSNETGYCSGFLVCAEDFPCTITPRSEARVATIMSEYDRARARVFSKYETPKE
;
A
#
# COMPACT_ATOMS: atom_id res chain seq x y z
N MET A 1 -21.67 -20.94 -37.97
CA MET A 1 -21.72 -21.24 -36.54
C MET A 1 -20.64 -20.39 -35.92
N GLU A 2 -21.03 -19.36 -35.17
CA GLU A 2 -20.09 -18.51 -34.43
C GLU A 2 -19.25 -19.40 -33.48
N ASP A 3 -17.94 -19.18 -33.42
CA ASP A 3 -17.04 -19.90 -32.50
C ASP A 3 -17.50 -19.65 -31.05
N ASP A 4 -18.24 -20.59 -30.45
CA ASP A 4 -18.66 -20.49 -29.04
C ASP A 4 -17.42 -20.43 -28.14
N ILE A 5 -17.18 -19.26 -27.53
CA ILE A 5 -16.12 -19.03 -26.55
C ILE A 5 -16.65 -19.39 -25.17
N VAL A 6 -15.98 -20.34 -24.48
CA VAL A 6 -16.29 -20.69 -23.09
C VAL A 6 -15.82 -19.55 -22.18
N LYS A 7 -16.64 -19.12 -21.22
CA LYS A 7 -16.30 -18.02 -20.30
C LYS A 7 -16.15 -18.52 -18.87
N THR A 8 -15.13 -18.06 -18.17
CA THR A 8 -14.91 -18.31 -16.73
C THR A 8 -14.09 -17.16 -16.16
N ASP A 9 -14.18 -16.81 -14.87
CA ASP A 9 -13.26 -15.79 -14.33
C ASP A 9 -11.85 -16.34 -14.14
N LEU A 10 -11.73 -17.63 -13.85
CA LEU A 10 -10.50 -18.25 -13.36
C LEU A 10 -10.15 -19.49 -14.21
N LEU A 11 -9.03 -19.44 -14.93
CA LEU A 11 -8.51 -20.55 -15.71
C LEU A 11 -7.17 -21.02 -15.15
N ILE A 12 -7.12 -22.24 -14.62
CA ILE A 12 -5.90 -22.89 -14.16
C ILE A 12 -5.41 -23.89 -15.21
N VAL A 13 -4.16 -23.74 -15.64
CA VAL A 13 -3.48 -24.65 -16.57
C VAL A 13 -2.53 -25.54 -15.78
N GLY A 14 -2.92 -26.78 -15.54
CA GLY A 14 -2.18 -27.79 -14.78
C GLY A 14 -2.93 -28.23 -13.53
N ALA A 15 -2.98 -29.56 -13.31
CA ALA A 15 -3.68 -30.18 -12.18
C ALA A 15 -2.73 -30.88 -11.17
N GLY A 16 -1.44 -30.55 -11.20
CA GLY A 16 -0.47 -30.99 -10.18
C GLY A 16 -0.66 -30.24 -8.84
N PRO A 17 0.27 -30.37 -7.88
CA PRO A 17 0.12 -29.79 -6.55
C PRO A 17 -0.19 -28.29 -6.52
N ALA A 18 0.48 -27.48 -7.37
CA ALA A 18 0.26 -26.04 -7.44
C ALA A 18 -1.18 -25.68 -7.88
N GLY A 19 -1.61 -26.21 -9.04
CA GLY A 19 -2.92 -25.88 -9.61
C GLY A 19 -4.08 -26.46 -8.80
N ALA A 20 -3.95 -27.70 -8.31
CA ALA A 20 -4.97 -28.34 -7.49
C ALA A 20 -5.11 -27.68 -6.12
N ALA A 21 -4.00 -27.30 -5.47
CA ALA A 21 -4.03 -26.54 -4.22
C ALA A 21 -4.63 -25.13 -4.42
N LEU A 22 -4.25 -24.43 -5.50
CA LEU A 22 -4.81 -23.11 -5.82
C LEU A 22 -6.33 -23.16 -5.98
N ALA A 23 -6.85 -24.15 -6.69
CA ALA A 23 -8.30 -24.34 -6.79
C ALA A 23 -8.95 -24.63 -5.44
N CYS A 24 -8.33 -25.44 -4.58
CA CYS A 24 -8.84 -25.71 -3.24
C CYS A 24 -8.92 -24.44 -2.37
N PHE A 25 -7.89 -23.60 -2.40
CA PHE A 25 -7.87 -22.36 -1.64
C PHE A 25 -8.85 -21.33 -2.21
N LEU A 26 -8.87 -21.12 -3.52
CA LEU A 26 -9.85 -20.26 -4.19
C LEU A 26 -11.29 -20.71 -3.89
N ALA A 27 -11.55 -22.02 -3.91
CA ALA A 27 -12.85 -22.58 -3.52
C ALA A 27 -13.22 -22.31 -2.06
N ALA A 28 -12.25 -22.28 -1.14
CA ALA A 28 -12.50 -21.91 0.25
C ALA A 28 -12.92 -20.43 0.40
N HIS A 29 -12.53 -19.58 -0.55
CA HIS A 29 -13.02 -18.20 -0.68
C HIS A 29 -14.30 -18.07 -1.54
N GLY A 30 -14.95 -19.18 -1.89
CA GLY A 30 -16.15 -19.17 -2.73
C GLY A 30 -15.89 -18.87 -4.20
N ARG A 31 -14.65 -19.06 -4.68
CA ARG A 31 -14.26 -18.85 -6.08
C ARG A 31 -14.14 -20.18 -6.83
N THR A 32 -14.74 -20.23 -8.02
CA THR A 32 -14.73 -21.42 -8.87
C THR A 32 -14.29 -21.06 -10.28
N GLY A 33 -13.77 -22.05 -11.02
CA GLY A 33 -13.28 -21.84 -12.36
C GLY A 33 -13.12 -23.14 -13.13
N ILE A 34 -12.31 -23.06 -14.20
CA ILE A 34 -11.94 -24.20 -15.02
C ILE A 34 -10.48 -24.53 -14.75
N MET A 35 -10.20 -25.79 -14.44
CA MET A 35 -8.86 -26.36 -14.38
C MET A 35 -8.70 -27.33 -15.53
N ILE A 36 -7.64 -27.17 -16.31
CA ILE A 36 -7.30 -28.07 -17.41
C ILE A 36 -5.96 -28.76 -17.15
N SER A 37 -5.80 -29.97 -17.65
CA SER A 37 -4.53 -30.70 -17.59
C SER A 37 -4.31 -31.46 -18.89
N ALA A 38 -3.10 -31.37 -19.43
CA ALA A 38 -2.71 -32.13 -20.61
C ALA A 38 -2.60 -33.64 -20.33
N ALA A 39 -2.32 -34.02 -19.08
CA ALA A 39 -2.27 -35.42 -18.64
C ALA A 39 -3.66 -36.07 -18.70
N CYS A 40 -3.70 -37.39 -18.81
CA CYS A 40 -4.95 -38.16 -18.80
C CYS A 40 -5.58 -38.33 -17.41
N GLY A 41 -4.80 -38.12 -16.35
CA GLY A 41 -5.22 -38.22 -14.95
C GLY A 41 -4.22 -37.56 -14.00
N CYS A 42 -4.35 -37.84 -12.70
CA CYS A 42 -3.35 -37.47 -11.69
C CYS A 42 -2.06 -38.29 -11.86
N ALA A 43 -1.04 -37.99 -11.06
CA ALA A 43 0.19 -38.76 -10.98
C ALA A 43 -0.03 -40.26 -10.83
N GLU A 44 0.55 -41.05 -11.73
CA GLU A 44 0.62 -42.51 -11.62
C GLU A 44 1.94 -42.97 -10.96
N THR A 45 2.92 -42.06 -10.79
CA THR A 45 4.20 -42.34 -10.14
C THR A 45 4.41 -41.49 -8.88
N PRO A 46 5.11 -42.00 -7.84
CA PRO A 46 5.17 -41.36 -6.52
C PRO A 46 5.71 -39.93 -6.48
N ARG A 47 6.62 -39.56 -7.39
CA ARG A 47 7.24 -38.22 -7.50
C ARG A 47 7.60 -37.62 -6.13
N ALA A 48 7.29 -36.34 -5.85
CA ALA A 48 7.56 -35.72 -4.56
C ALA A 48 6.74 -36.39 -3.43
N HIS A 49 7.27 -36.40 -2.20
CA HIS A 49 6.68 -37.20 -1.12
C HIS A 49 6.79 -36.61 0.27
N ILE A 50 7.90 -35.97 0.61
CA ILE A 50 7.99 -35.26 1.87
C ILE A 50 7.02 -34.07 1.84
N THR A 51 6.03 -34.10 2.72
CA THR A 51 5.17 -32.93 2.98
C THR A 51 5.58 -32.35 4.33
N ASN A 52 6.11 -31.13 4.32
CA ASN A 52 6.60 -30.44 5.50
C ASN A 52 5.48 -29.71 6.25
N MET A 53 5.80 -29.23 7.44
CA MET A 53 4.86 -28.55 8.33
C MET A 53 4.26 -27.29 7.70
N ALA A 54 5.06 -26.51 6.96
CA ALA A 54 4.61 -25.26 6.32
C ALA A 54 3.52 -25.50 5.26
N ALA A 55 3.61 -26.58 4.48
CA ALA A 55 2.57 -26.94 3.51
C ALA A 55 1.32 -27.49 4.19
N LEU A 56 1.48 -28.32 5.23
CA LEU A 56 0.37 -28.85 6.01
C LEU A 56 -0.38 -27.75 6.76
N GLU A 57 0.29 -26.72 7.26
CA GLU A 57 -0.37 -25.54 7.83
C GLU A 57 -1.34 -24.90 6.83
N CYS A 58 -0.92 -24.71 5.57
CA CYS A 58 -1.79 -24.18 4.52
C CYS A 58 -3.01 -25.08 4.31
N LEU A 59 -2.82 -26.40 4.18
CA LEU A 59 -3.92 -27.36 3.96
C LEU A 59 -4.84 -27.49 5.18
N ARG A 60 -4.31 -27.34 6.39
CA ARG A 60 -5.06 -27.28 7.64
C ARG A 60 -6.04 -26.12 7.66
N ASP A 61 -5.72 -25.02 6.99
CA ASP A 61 -6.63 -23.87 6.93
C ASP A 61 -7.99 -24.23 6.31
N ILE A 62 -7.99 -25.17 5.37
CA ILE A 62 -9.20 -25.63 4.67
C ILE A 62 -9.64 -27.05 5.10
N GLY A 63 -9.03 -27.57 6.16
CA GLY A 63 -9.35 -28.88 6.77
C GLY A 63 -8.92 -30.09 5.95
N LEU A 64 -7.91 -29.95 5.08
CA LEU A 64 -7.36 -31.06 4.28
C LEU A 64 -6.16 -31.76 4.93
N ASP A 65 -5.53 -31.15 5.92
CA ASP A 65 -4.40 -31.73 6.67
C ASP A 65 -4.68 -33.15 7.16
N LYS A 66 -5.86 -33.38 7.75
CA LYS A 66 -6.24 -34.70 8.25
C LYS A 66 -6.30 -35.77 7.17
N GLN A 67 -6.92 -35.47 6.03
CA GLN A 67 -6.98 -36.42 4.92
C GLN A 67 -5.60 -36.71 4.34
N CYS A 68 -4.70 -35.71 4.35
CA CYS A 68 -3.32 -35.88 3.95
C CYS A 68 -2.56 -36.79 4.93
N ILE A 69 -2.72 -36.57 6.23
CA ILE A 69 -2.11 -37.40 7.29
C ILE A 69 -2.62 -38.83 7.23
N ASP A 70 -3.94 -39.03 7.07
CA ASP A 70 -4.56 -40.37 6.99
C ASP A 70 -4.07 -41.17 5.76
N ALA A 71 -3.72 -40.48 4.67
CA ALA A 71 -3.19 -41.10 3.45
C ALA A 71 -1.65 -41.27 3.48
N ALA A 72 -0.96 -40.55 4.37
CA ALA A 72 0.49 -40.56 4.46
C ALA A 72 1.02 -41.78 5.21
N VAL A 73 2.30 -42.09 5.00
CA VAL A 73 3.01 -43.06 5.81
C VAL A 73 3.38 -42.44 7.16
N ALA A 74 3.12 -43.18 8.24
CA ALA A 74 3.37 -42.72 9.60
C ALA A 74 4.84 -42.37 9.86
N GLY A 75 5.07 -41.31 10.65
CA GLY A 75 6.40 -40.73 10.88
C GLY A 75 7.45 -41.66 11.48
N HIS A 76 7.06 -42.71 12.22
CA HIS A 76 8.00 -43.71 12.72
C HIS A 76 8.70 -44.51 11.61
N ASN A 77 8.18 -44.50 10.38
CA ASN A 77 8.83 -45.12 9.22
C ASN A 77 9.87 -44.22 8.55
N MET A 78 10.01 -42.97 9.01
CA MET A 78 10.87 -41.93 8.45
C MET A 78 11.99 -41.53 9.42
N THR A 79 12.25 -42.31 10.45
CA THR A 79 13.10 -41.90 11.58
C THR A 79 14.54 -41.60 11.18
N HIS A 80 15.07 -42.33 10.18
CA HIS A 80 16.47 -42.23 9.79
C HIS A 80 16.69 -42.15 8.29
N THR A 81 17.82 -41.57 7.91
CA THR A 81 18.50 -41.79 6.64
C THR A 81 19.74 -42.65 6.88
N ARG A 82 19.97 -43.67 6.04
CA ARG A 82 21.08 -44.64 6.20
C ARG A 82 22.09 -44.55 5.05
N TRP A 83 23.36 -44.81 5.34
CA TRP A 83 24.42 -45.07 4.35
C TRP A 83 24.94 -46.48 4.53
N CYS A 84 24.88 -47.30 3.49
CA CYS A 84 25.18 -48.74 3.58
C CYS A 84 25.74 -49.30 2.26
N HIS A 85 26.39 -50.45 2.35
CA HIS A 85 26.90 -51.21 1.20
C HIS A 85 25.77 -51.76 0.32
N SER A 86 24.80 -52.41 0.95
CA SER A 86 23.56 -52.93 0.35
C SER A 86 22.45 -52.86 1.40
N MET A 87 21.19 -53.09 1.02
CA MET A 87 20.08 -53.10 1.98
C MET A 87 20.21 -54.20 3.03
N ALA A 88 20.76 -55.36 2.66
CA ALA A 88 21.00 -56.48 3.55
C ALA A 88 22.37 -56.42 4.24
N GLY A 89 23.35 -55.75 3.62
CA GLY A 89 24.76 -55.72 4.04
C GLY A 89 25.10 -54.71 5.14
N GLU A 90 26.39 -54.37 5.19
CA GLU A 90 26.99 -53.50 6.20
C GLU A 90 26.43 -52.07 6.14
N GLU A 91 26.14 -51.53 7.33
CA GLU A 91 25.75 -50.13 7.53
C GLU A 91 26.96 -49.31 7.96
N TYR A 92 27.28 -48.28 7.18
CA TYR A 92 28.43 -47.40 7.45
C TYR A 92 28.08 -46.26 8.40
N ALA A 93 26.90 -45.67 8.22
CA ALA A 93 26.42 -44.55 9.02
C ALA A 93 24.89 -44.43 8.98
N ARG A 94 24.36 -43.71 9.96
CA ARG A 94 22.94 -43.39 10.11
C ARG A 94 22.77 -42.00 10.69
N LEU A 95 21.81 -41.25 10.19
CA LEU A 95 21.41 -39.94 10.69
C LEU A 95 19.91 -39.95 10.99
N TYR A 96 19.48 -39.24 12.04
CA TYR A 96 18.07 -38.96 12.26
C TYR A 96 17.53 -38.02 11.18
N SER A 97 16.26 -38.13 10.83
CA SER A 97 15.67 -37.32 9.76
C SER A 97 14.32 -36.74 10.14
N TRP A 98 13.95 -35.63 9.50
CA TRP A 98 12.59 -35.06 9.54
C TRP A 98 12.09 -34.74 10.95
N GLY A 99 12.98 -34.21 11.80
CA GLY A 99 12.66 -33.82 13.19
C GLY A 99 12.68 -34.96 14.21
N ASN A 100 13.05 -36.18 13.81
CA ASN A 100 13.11 -37.32 14.73
C ASN A 100 14.37 -37.37 15.63
N ASP A 101 15.33 -36.46 15.45
CA ASP A 101 16.49 -36.34 16.35
C ASP A 101 16.01 -35.90 17.75
N PRO A 102 16.24 -36.68 18.81
CA PRO A 102 15.88 -36.29 20.18
C PRO A 102 16.42 -34.91 20.59
N LYS A 103 17.55 -34.47 20.02
CA LYS A 103 18.14 -33.15 20.30
C LYS A 103 17.37 -31.99 19.67
N ARG A 104 16.59 -32.24 18.61
CA ARG A 104 15.90 -31.23 17.80
C ARG A 104 14.39 -31.35 17.84
N LYS A 105 13.84 -32.42 18.42
CA LYS A 105 12.40 -32.66 18.46
C LYS A 105 11.62 -31.46 19.04
N GLY A 106 12.14 -30.83 20.10
CA GLY A 106 11.54 -29.63 20.68
C GLY A 106 11.47 -28.44 19.71
N ASP A 107 12.46 -28.27 18.82
CA ASP A 107 12.47 -27.20 17.82
C ASP A 107 11.33 -27.38 16.81
N TYR A 108 11.07 -28.63 16.39
CA TYR A 108 9.97 -28.97 15.48
C TYR A 108 8.61 -28.82 16.16
N ASP A 109 8.46 -29.35 17.37
CA ASP A 109 7.22 -29.27 18.15
C ASP A 109 6.86 -27.79 18.48
N ALA A 110 7.85 -26.92 18.69
CA ALA A 110 7.64 -25.49 18.94
C ALA A 110 7.33 -24.69 17.65
N ALA A 111 7.73 -25.20 16.49
CA ALA A 111 7.56 -24.50 15.23
C ALA A 111 6.10 -24.55 14.74
N SER A 112 5.46 -25.71 14.77
CA SER A 112 4.17 -25.89 14.10
C SER A 112 3.25 -26.84 14.86
N PRO A 113 1.91 -26.68 14.75
CA PRO A 113 0.98 -27.71 15.20
C PRO A 113 0.90 -28.93 14.26
N CYS A 114 1.67 -28.93 13.17
CA CYS A 114 1.73 -30.01 12.18
C CYS A 114 3.08 -30.73 12.25
N ASP A 115 3.13 -32.00 11.82
CA ASP A 115 4.36 -32.81 11.73
C ASP A 115 4.72 -33.11 10.27
N HIS A 116 6.00 -33.42 9.97
CA HIS A 116 6.39 -33.95 8.66
C HIS A 116 5.72 -35.30 8.38
N VAL A 117 5.33 -35.51 7.13
CA VAL A 117 4.77 -36.80 6.68
C VAL A 117 5.33 -37.21 5.32
N ASP A 118 5.35 -38.52 5.05
CA ASP A 118 5.65 -39.09 3.73
C ASP A 118 4.34 -39.33 2.98
N LEU A 119 4.00 -38.41 2.08
CA LEU A 119 2.79 -38.43 1.27
C LEU A 119 3.16 -38.29 -0.22
N PRO A 120 3.29 -39.41 -0.95
CA PRO A 120 3.54 -39.40 -2.38
C PRO A 120 2.50 -38.60 -3.18
N GLN A 121 2.92 -38.01 -4.31
CA GLN A 121 2.02 -37.25 -5.19
C GLN A 121 0.86 -38.08 -5.76
N THR A 122 1.02 -39.40 -5.88
CA THR A 122 -0.05 -40.34 -6.25
C THR A 122 -1.24 -40.30 -5.31
N ASP A 123 -1.02 -39.93 -4.04
CA ASP A 123 -2.08 -39.80 -3.04
C ASP A 123 -2.51 -38.34 -2.85
N LEU A 124 -1.55 -37.40 -2.86
CA LEU A 124 -1.82 -35.97 -2.67
C LEU A 124 -2.67 -35.36 -3.80
N GLU A 125 -2.30 -35.62 -5.06
CA GLU A 125 -3.00 -35.01 -6.22
C GLU A 125 -4.50 -35.39 -6.26
N PRO A 126 -4.89 -36.67 -6.06
CA PRO A 126 -6.30 -37.03 -5.94
C PRO A 126 -7.04 -36.35 -4.78
N ILE A 127 -6.42 -36.18 -3.61
CA ILE A 127 -7.04 -35.49 -2.47
C ILE A 127 -7.40 -34.04 -2.85
N LEU A 128 -6.44 -33.33 -3.46
CA LEU A 128 -6.62 -31.93 -3.86
C LEU A 128 -7.62 -31.80 -5.01
N THR A 129 -7.46 -32.55 -6.10
CA THR A 129 -8.35 -32.46 -7.27
C THR A 129 -9.78 -32.84 -6.92
N ARG A 130 -9.99 -33.90 -6.12
CA ARG A 130 -11.32 -34.28 -5.62
C ARG A 130 -11.93 -33.16 -4.77
N ARG A 131 -11.17 -32.54 -3.87
CA ARG A 131 -11.66 -31.41 -3.06
C ARG A 131 -12.08 -30.24 -3.93
N ALA A 132 -11.27 -29.84 -4.91
CA ALA A 132 -11.57 -28.74 -5.82
C ALA A 132 -12.88 -29.00 -6.60
N VAL A 133 -13.02 -30.19 -7.19
CA VAL A 133 -14.22 -30.57 -7.95
C VAL A 133 -15.47 -30.62 -7.07
N LEU A 134 -15.39 -31.21 -5.87
CA LEU A 134 -16.50 -31.22 -4.91
C LEU A 134 -16.91 -29.82 -4.44
N LYS A 135 -16.05 -28.81 -4.62
CA LYS A 135 -16.33 -27.40 -4.32
C LYS A 135 -16.68 -26.57 -5.55
N GLY A 136 -16.96 -27.20 -6.69
CA GLY A 136 -17.54 -26.55 -7.87
C GLY A 136 -16.53 -26.20 -8.97
N TRP A 137 -15.27 -26.61 -8.86
CA TRP A 137 -14.34 -26.47 -9.99
C TRP A 137 -14.65 -27.49 -11.09
N THR A 138 -14.57 -27.05 -12.34
CA THR A 138 -14.60 -27.95 -13.50
C THR A 138 -13.18 -28.40 -13.82
N LEU A 139 -12.90 -29.70 -13.72
CA LEU A 139 -11.60 -30.29 -14.07
C LEU A 139 -11.69 -31.04 -15.39
N ARG A 140 -10.82 -30.71 -16.36
CA ARG A 140 -10.70 -31.40 -17.65
C ARG A 140 -9.29 -31.94 -17.87
N PHE A 141 -9.14 -33.25 -17.79
CA PHE A 141 -7.94 -33.97 -18.26
C PHE A 141 -7.91 -34.06 -19.78
N ASN A 142 -6.80 -34.56 -20.34
CA ASN A 142 -6.57 -34.66 -21.79
C ASN A 142 -6.86 -33.34 -22.53
N THR A 143 -6.51 -32.21 -21.91
CA THR A 143 -6.83 -30.87 -22.41
C THR A 143 -5.60 -29.98 -22.33
N SER A 144 -5.02 -29.63 -23.48
CA SER A 144 -3.78 -28.87 -23.58
C SER A 144 -4.04 -27.39 -23.82
N PHE A 145 -3.34 -26.54 -23.07
CA PHE A 145 -3.18 -25.13 -23.38
C PHE A 145 -2.19 -24.95 -24.55
N LEU A 146 -2.51 -24.06 -25.49
CA LEU A 146 -1.67 -23.76 -26.64
C LEU A 146 -1.05 -22.37 -26.54
N SER A 147 -1.88 -21.34 -26.45
CA SER A 147 -1.47 -19.93 -26.44
C SER A 147 -2.55 -19.06 -25.79
N PHE A 148 -2.23 -17.79 -25.51
CA PHE A 148 -3.23 -16.81 -25.10
C PHE A 148 -3.07 -15.50 -25.86
N SER A 149 -4.14 -14.69 -25.90
CA SER A 149 -4.08 -13.29 -26.31
C SER A 149 -4.83 -12.41 -25.33
N ARG A 150 -4.34 -11.18 -25.14
CA ARG A 150 -4.98 -10.14 -24.30
C ARG A 150 -4.83 -8.77 -24.96
N PRO A 151 -5.82 -7.86 -24.86
CA PRO A 151 -5.75 -6.52 -25.45
C PRO A 151 -4.61 -5.65 -24.89
N SER A 152 -4.35 -5.78 -23.59
CA SER A 152 -3.29 -5.07 -22.86
C SER A 152 -2.85 -5.92 -21.66
N ARG A 153 -1.71 -5.57 -21.06
CA ARG A 153 -1.16 -6.24 -19.88
C ARG A 153 -2.18 -6.37 -18.74
N ASP A 154 -2.87 -5.27 -18.44
CA ASP A 154 -3.80 -5.15 -17.31
C ASP A 154 -5.26 -5.41 -17.71
N SER A 155 -5.49 -6.05 -18.86
CA SER A 155 -6.84 -6.37 -19.31
C SER A 155 -7.46 -7.50 -18.46
N ASP A 156 -8.73 -7.32 -18.09
CA ASP A 156 -9.57 -8.38 -17.50
C ASP A 156 -10.06 -9.41 -18.55
N ILE A 157 -9.54 -9.37 -19.78
CA ILE A 157 -9.92 -10.28 -20.86
C ILE A 157 -8.67 -10.98 -21.39
N ILE A 158 -8.56 -12.28 -21.09
CA ILE A 158 -7.53 -13.19 -21.61
C ILE A 158 -8.24 -14.28 -22.40
N ILE A 159 -7.93 -14.42 -23.69
CA ILE A 159 -8.48 -15.47 -24.54
C ILE A 159 -7.42 -16.56 -24.72
N SER A 160 -7.65 -17.72 -24.10
CA SER A 160 -6.77 -18.88 -24.17
C SER A 160 -7.23 -19.85 -25.26
N GLN A 161 -6.32 -20.28 -26.13
CA GLN A 161 -6.54 -21.34 -27.10
C GLN A 161 -6.25 -22.70 -26.47
N ILE A 162 -7.24 -23.58 -26.48
CA ILE A 162 -7.22 -24.87 -25.81
C ILE A 162 -7.48 -25.98 -26.82
N ARG A 163 -6.74 -27.08 -26.74
CA ARG A 163 -6.97 -28.30 -27.52
C ARG A 163 -7.48 -29.41 -26.62
N ASP A 164 -8.63 -29.98 -26.95
CA ASP A 164 -9.10 -31.24 -26.39
C ASP A 164 -8.35 -32.38 -27.10
N ASN A 165 -7.48 -33.09 -26.38
CA ASN A 165 -6.62 -34.13 -26.93
C ASN A 165 -7.37 -35.44 -27.23
N VAL A 166 -8.61 -35.60 -26.73
CA VAL A 166 -9.45 -36.76 -27.05
C VAL A 166 -10.09 -36.58 -28.43
N THR A 167 -10.63 -35.38 -28.68
CA THR A 167 -11.34 -35.08 -29.94
C THR A 167 -10.48 -34.39 -30.99
N ASN A 168 -9.27 -33.96 -30.63
CA ASN A 168 -8.38 -33.10 -31.42
C ASN A 168 -9.00 -31.76 -31.86
N LYS A 169 -10.08 -31.33 -31.21
CA LYS A 169 -10.71 -30.03 -31.50
C LYS A 169 -10.07 -28.92 -30.68
N THR A 170 -9.85 -27.78 -31.33
CA THR A 170 -9.43 -26.55 -30.66
C THR A 170 -10.65 -25.68 -30.36
N PHE A 171 -10.68 -25.09 -29.17
CA PHE A 171 -11.69 -24.13 -28.74
C PHE A 171 -11.03 -23.01 -27.92
N LYS A 172 -11.80 -21.98 -27.58
CA LYS A 172 -11.31 -20.81 -26.83
C LYS A 172 -11.97 -20.73 -25.46
N ILE A 173 -11.17 -20.36 -24.46
CA ILE A 173 -11.66 -19.98 -23.13
C ILE A 173 -11.31 -18.52 -22.89
N GLN A 174 -12.32 -17.67 -22.66
CA GLN A 174 -12.12 -16.31 -22.16
C GLN A 174 -12.11 -16.35 -20.64
N SER A 175 -11.07 -15.77 -20.05
CA SER A 175 -10.90 -15.66 -18.60
C SER A 175 -10.40 -14.30 -18.15
N ARG A 176 -10.70 -13.96 -16.89
CA ARG A 176 -10.17 -12.76 -16.25
C ARG A 176 -8.75 -12.99 -15.74
N PHE A 177 -8.51 -14.16 -15.14
CA PHE A 177 -7.20 -14.57 -14.65
C PHE A 177 -6.77 -15.91 -15.24
N LEU A 178 -5.49 -15.99 -15.60
CA LEU A 178 -4.85 -17.21 -16.12
C LEU A 178 -3.72 -17.64 -15.17
N PHE A 179 -3.76 -18.90 -14.73
CA PHE A 179 -2.75 -19.45 -13.82
C PHE A 179 -1.93 -20.55 -14.50
N GLY A 180 -0.65 -20.28 -14.75
CA GLY A 180 0.33 -21.22 -15.29
C GLY A 180 0.88 -22.15 -14.21
N CYS A 181 0.26 -23.32 -14.06
CA CYS A 181 0.65 -24.40 -13.15
C CYS A 181 1.10 -25.66 -13.94
N ASP A 182 1.60 -25.45 -15.16
CA ASP A 182 1.81 -26.46 -16.20
C ASP A 182 3.23 -27.06 -16.20
N GLY A 183 3.92 -26.93 -15.07
CA GLY A 183 5.14 -27.66 -14.73
C GLY A 183 6.42 -27.17 -15.40
N ALA A 184 7.48 -27.98 -15.31
CA ALA A 184 8.84 -27.60 -15.71
C ALA A 184 9.00 -27.24 -17.21
N ARG A 185 8.03 -27.55 -18.06
CA ARG A 185 8.01 -27.14 -19.48
C ARG A 185 6.83 -26.22 -19.77
N SER A 186 6.49 -25.35 -18.82
CA SER A 186 5.39 -24.40 -18.90
C SER A 186 5.30 -23.70 -20.26
N GLN A 187 4.15 -23.88 -20.93
CA GLN A 187 3.78 -23.14 -22.12
C GLN A 187 3.36 -21.71 -21.76
N VAL A 188 2.72 -21.50 -20.60
CA VAL A 188 2.32 -20.15 -20.15
C VAL A 188 3.54 -19.24 -19.98
N ILE A 189 4.61 -19.73 -19.35
CA ILE A 189 5.89 -18.99 -19.23
C ILE A 189 6.50 -18.67 -20.60
N ARG A 190 6.44 -19.61 -21.56
CA ARG A 190 6.95 -19.39 -22.91
C ARG A 190 6.17 -18.31 -23.66
N GLU A 191 4.84 -18.34 -23.57
CA GLU A 191 3.97 -17.34 -24.21
C GLU A 191 4.12 -15.94 -23.59
N LEU A 192 4.34 -15.87 -22.27
CA LEU A 192 4.64 -14.59 -21.59
C LEU A 192 6.03 -14.06 -21.90
N GLY A 193 6.99 -14.92 -22.27
CA GLY A 193 8.38 -14.54 -22.46
C GLY A 193 9.11 -14.19 -21.16
N ILE A 194 8.67 -14.71 -20.02
CA ILE A 194 9.33 -14.47 -18.72
C ILE A 194 10.76 -15.07 -18.76
N PRO A 195 11.80 -14.26 -18.49
CA PRO A 195 13.16 -14.78 -18.42
C PRO A 195 13.35 -15.80 -17.30
N LEU A 196 14.12 -16.84 -17.60
CA LEU A 196 14.50 -17.88 -16.66
C LEU A 196 16.00 -17.78 -16.38
N ILE A 197 16.37 -17.55 -15.13
CA ILE A 197 17.75 -17.65 -14.66
C ILE A 197 18.10 -19.14 -14.60
N LYS A 198 19.04 -19.57 -15.44
CA LYS A 198 19.49 -20.97 -15.54
C LYS A 198 20.95 -21.09 -15.17
N LYS A 199 21.29 -22.07 -14.34
CA LYS A 199 22.68 -22.54 -14.18
C LYS A 199 22.85 -23.92 -14.83
N PRO A 200 24.09 -24.36 -15.13
CA PRO A 200 24.32 -25.68 -15.70
C PRO A 200 23.69 -26.76 -14.82
N GLY A 201 22.91 -27.66 -15.44
CA GLY A 201 22.29 -28.79 -14.75
C GLY A 201 23.35 -29.74 -14.18
N GLN A 202 23.02 -30.42 -13.09
CA GLN A 202 23.96 -31.27 -12.32
C GLN A 202 23.85 -32.77 -12.67
N GLY A 203 23.24 -33.12 -13.81
CA GLY A 203 23.17 -34.48 -14.34
C GLY A 203 21.76 -35.09 -14.45
N LEU A 204 21.72 -36.38 -14.80
CA LEU A 204 20.51 -37.19 -14.96
C LEU A 204 20.38 -38.18 -13.80
N ALA A 205 19.17 -38.41 -13.30
CA ALA A 205 18.86 -39.53 -12.40
C ALA A 205 17.90 -40.51 -13.08
N LEU A 206 18.02 -41.79 -12.74
CA LEU A 206 17.12 -42.85 -13.19
C LEU A 206 16.29 -43.35 -12.01
N ASN A 207 14.98 -43.21 -12.13
CA ASN A 207 14.02 -43.72 -11.15
C ASN A 207 13.50 -45.08 -11.62
N VAL A 208 13.68 -46.12 -10.81
CA VAL A 208 13.09 -47.44 -11.01
C VAL A 208 12.13 -47.71 -9.86
N LEU A 209 10.83 -47.65 -10.15
CA LEU A 209 9.77 -48.00 -9.21
C LEU A 209 9.56 -49.50 -9.23
N LEU A 210 9.62 -50.14 -8.06
CA LEU A 210 9.51 -51.60 -7.96
C LEU A 210 8.78 -52.04 -6.68
N LYS A 211 8.23 -53.26 -6.71
CA LYS A 211 7.81 -53.99 -5.52
C LYS A 211 8.87 -54.99 -5.12
N ALA A 212 9.19 -54.99 -3.83
CA ALA A 212 10.10 -55.92 -3.18
C ALA A 212 9.80 -55.89 -1.68
N ASP A 213 9.45 -57.03 -1.07
CA ASP A 213 9.26 -57.11 0.38
C ASP A 213 10.63 -57.11 1.08
N LEU A 214 10.95 -55.98 1.71
CA LEU A 214 12.18 -55.78 2.46
C LEU A 214 11.92 -55.67 3.98
N SER A 215 10.74 -56.07 4.45
CA SER A 215 10.32 -55.93 5.86
C SER A 215 11.32 -56.58 6.83
N HIS A 216 11.83 -57.76 6.49
CA HIS A 216 12.85 -58.47 7.29
C HIS A 216 14.18 -57.72 7.37
N LEU A 217 14.49 -56.87 6.38
CA LEU A 217 15.73 -56.11 6.36
C LEU A 217 15.61 -54.77 7.10
N VAL A 218 14.44 -54.16 7.20
CA VAL A 218 14.30 -52.76 7.69
C VAL A 218 13.75 -52.63 9.11
N THR A 219 13.20 -53.69 9.70
CA THR A 219 12.53 -53.65 11.02
C THR A 219 13.37 -53.00 12.15
N ASN A 220 14.69 -53.22 12.19
CA ASN A 220 15.59 -52.67 13.23
C ASN A 220 16.42 -51.46 12.76
N ARG A 221 16.18 -50.99 11.54
CA ARG A 221 16.91 -49.89 10.89
C ARG A 221 15.97 -49.05 10.04
N THR A 222 14.83 -48.73 10.65
CA THR A 222 13.69 -48.04 10.05
C THR A 222 14.08 -46.66 9.53
N GLY A 223 13.86 -46.43 8.25
CA GLY A 223 14.15 -45.17 7.57
C GLY A 223 13.44 -45.11 6.23
N ASN A 224 13.14 -43.92 5.74
CA ASN A 224 12.50 -43.75 4.44
C ASN A 224 13.50 -43.57 3.30
N LEU A 225 14.76 -43.23 3.60
CA LEU A 225 15.82 -43.00 2.63
C LEU A 225 17.08 -43.80 2.97
N HIS A 226 17.68 -44.44 1.97
CA HIS A 226 18.90 -45.22 2.13
C HIS A 226 19.85 -44.95 0.96
N TRP A 227 21.01 -44.39 1.27
CA TRP A 227 22.13 -44.26 0.34
C TRP A 227 22.89 -45.59 0.27
N VAL A 228 22.82 -46.24 -0.88
CA VAL A 228 23.42 -47.55 -1.14
C VAL A 228 24.52 -47.40 -2.19
N PHE A 229 25.72 -47.87 -1.86
CA PHE A 229 26.89 -47.74 -2.72
C PHE A 229 27.98 -48.77 -2.38
N GLN A 230 28.76 -49.17 -3.38
CA GLN A 230 29.71 -50.29 -3.29
C GLN A 230 31.06 -49.88 -3.93
N PRO A 231 31.88 -49.05 -3.25
CA PRO A 231 33.06 -48.40 -3.85
C PRO A 231 34.06 -49.36 -4.49
N GLU A 232 34.13 -50.59 -3.99
CA GLU A 232 35.07 -51.63 -4.40
C GLU A 232 34.67 -52.39 -5.67
N LYS A 233 33.44 -52.21 -6.18
CA LYS A 233 32.94 -52.89 -7.38
C LYS A 233 32.92 -51.98 -8.61
N THR A 234 32.88 -52.59 -9.80
CA THR A 234 32.57 -51.92 -11.06
C THR A 234 31.05 -51.79 -11.21
N HIS A 235 30.59 -50.71 -11.83
CA HIS A 235 29.17 -50.38 -11.93
C HIS A 235 28.82 -49.94 -13.36
N PRO A 236 27.56 -50.08 -13.78
CA PRO A 236 27.10 -49.41 -14.99
C PRO A 236 27.19 -47.88 -14.83
N PRO A 237 27.39 -47.13 -15.93
CA PRO A 237 27.53 -45.66 -15.90
C PRO A 237 26.40 -44.91 -15.17
N TRP A 238 25.20 -45.48 -15.20
CA TRP A 238 23.98 -44.94 -14.60
C TRP A 238 23.73 -45.38 -13.15
N GLY A 239 24.48 -46.36 -12.64
CA GLY A 239 24.23 -47.00 -11.34
C GLY A 239 25.38 -46.88 -10.37
N TRP A 240 26.08 -45.74 -10.35
CA TRP A 240 27.23 -45.48 -9.45
C TRP A 240 26.84 -45.56 -7.97
N ALA A 241 25.71 -44.95 -7.63
CA ALA A 241 25.08 -45.02 -6.32
C ALA A 241 23.57 -45.18 -6.49
N CYS A 242 22.88 -45.62 -5.46
CA CYS A 242 21.42 -45.71 -5.43
C CYS A 242 20.87 -45.05 -4.17
N ILE A 243 19.82 -44.25 -4.30
CA ILE A 243 18.97 -43.88 -3.17
C ILE A 243 17.76 -44.81 -3.19
N VAL A 244 17.69 -45.72 -2.22
CA VAL A 244 16.54 -46.60 -2.03
C VAL A 244 15.55 -45.90 -1.13
N ARG A 245 14.50 -45.37 -1.74
CA ARG A 245 13.43 -44.61 -1.10
C ARG A 245 12.20 -45.49 -0.89
N MET A 246 11.63 -45.43 0.31
CA MET A 246 10.33 -46.04 0.63
C MET A 246 9.18 -45.30 -0.07
N VAL A 247 8.27 -46.07 -0.68
CA VAL A 247 6.98 -45.57 -1.21
C VAL A 247 5.83 -46.10 -0.38
N ARG A 248 5.83 -47.41 -0.10
CA ARG A 248 4.94 -48.05 0.87
C ARG A 248 5.74 -48.98 1.78
N PRO A 249 5.59 -48.86 3.12
CA PRO A 249 6.31 -49.70 4.06
C PRO A 249 5.78 -51.15 3.99
N TRP A 250 6.59 -52.18 3.74
CA TRP A 250 7.99 -52.18 3.31
C TRP A 250 8.14 -52.95 1.99
N ASN A 251 7.16 -52.80 1.11
CA ASN A 251 6.97 -53.63 -0.08
C ASN A 251 7.05 -52.86 -1.40
N GLU A 252 7.00 -51.53 -1.39
CA GLU A 252 7.09 -50.70 -2.59
C GLU A 252 8.17 -49.64 -2.42
N TRP A 253 9.07 -49.57 -3.39
CA TRP A 253 10.32 -48.82 -3.30
C TRP A 253 10.62 -48.09 -4.61
N MET A 254 11.23 -46.91 -4.47
CA MET A 254 11.82 -46.17 -5.57
C MET A 254 13.34 -46.28 -5.47
N PHE A 255 13.95 -46.94 -6.46
CA PHE A 255 15.40 -47.02 -6.59
C PHE A 255 15.86 -45.89 -7.51
N ILE A 256 16.49 -44.88 -6.93
CA ILE A 256 17.00 -43.70 -7.66
C ILE A 256 18.47 -43.93 -7.94
N PHE A 257 18.79 -44.40 -9.15
CA PHE A 257 20.16 -44.60 -9.59
C PHE A 257 20.78 -43.29 -10.06
N LEU A 258 22.00 -43.04 -9.56
CA LEU A 258 22.78 -41.85 -9.82
C LEU A 258 24.04 -42.22 -10.62
N PRO A 259 24.42 -41.41 -11.62
CA PRO A 259 25.70 -41.54 -12.29
C PRO A 259 26.86 -41.10 -11.39
N ALA A 260 28.08 -41.39 -11.81
CA ALA A 260 29.27 -40.92 -11.10
C ALA A 260 29.30 -39.38 -11.06
N PRO A 261 29.73 -38.77 -9.93
CA PRO A 261 29.81 -37.32 -9.82
C PRO A 261 30.65 -36.70 -10.95
N GLY A 262 30.08 -35.73 -11.67
CA GLY A 262 30.75 -35.05 -12.79
C GLY A 262 30.84 -35.84 -14.09
N ALA A 263 30.19 -37.01 -14.19
CA ALA A 263 30.13 -37.76 -15.44
C ALA A 263 29.20 -37.07 -16.46
N ASP A 264 29.69 -36.91 -17.69
CA ASP A 264 28.91 -36.41 -18.83
C ASP A 264 28.10 -37.58 -19.45
N VAL A 265 27.03 -37.98 -18.75
CA VAL A 265 26.20 -39.12 -19.14
C VAL A 265 25.01 -38.62 -19.97
N LYS A 266 24.86 -39.13 -21.19
CA LYS A 266 23.72 -38.79 -22.06
C LYS A 266 22.50 -39.61 -21.66
N ALA A 267 21.32 -39.17 -22.09
CA ALA A 267 20.06 -39.87 -21.79
C ALA A 267 20.03 -41.32 -22.29
N ASP A 268 20.71 -41.63 -23.40
CA ASP A 268 20.79 -42.97 -23.96
C ASP A 268 21.71 -43.88 -23.14
N ASP A 269 22.77 -43.32 -22.54
CA ASP A 269 23.68 -44.05 -21.64
C ASP A 269 23.01 -44.45 -20.32
N MET A 270 21.80 -43.96 -20.06
CA MET A 270 20.98 -44.25 -18.87
C MET A 270 19.84 -45.23 -19.18
N MET A 271 19.83 -45.83 -20.38
CA MET A 271 18.91 -46.91 -20.74
C MET A 271 19.56 -48.27 -20.53
N ALA A 272 18.85 -49.14 -19.83
CA ALA A 272 19.13 -50.56 -19.73
C ALA A 272 17.82 -51.35 -19.90
N SER A 273 17.94 -52.66 -20.09
CA SER A 273 16.83 -53.61 -20.08
C SER A 273 16.26 -53.79 -18.67
N ASN A 274 15.02 -54.28 -18.56
CA ASN A 274 14.40 -54.58 -17.26
C ASN A 274 15.23 -55.62 -16.49
N GLU A 275 15.83 -56.58 -17.18
CA GLU A 275 16.72 -57.59 -16.61
C GLU A 275 17.96 -56.94 -15.95
N GLU A 276 18.56 -55.93 -16.60
CA GLU A 276 19.70 -55.18 -16.05
C GLU A 276 19.31 -54.32 -14.85
N TYR A 277 18.14 -53.67 -14.89
CA TYR A 277 17.64 -52.92 -13.74
C TYR A 277 17.35 -53.84 -12.55
N ILE A 278 16.72 -55.00 -12.78
CA ILE A 278 16.46 -56.01 -11.73
C ILE A 278 17.79 -56.53 -11.18
N ALA A 279 18.78 -56.83 -12.03
CA ALA A 279 20.08 -57.30 -11.58
C ALA A 279 20.77 -56.26 -10.69
N ARG A 280 20.76 -54.97 -11.06
CA ARG A 280 21.35 -53.91 -10.25
C ARG A 280 20.55 -53.63 -8.97
N ALA A 281 19.22 -53.67 -9.02
CA ALA A 281 18.37 -53.56 -7.84
C ALA A 281 18.63 -54.71 -6.85
N ARG A 282 18.78 -55.95 -7.35
CA ARG A 282 19.12 -57.12 -6.53
C ARG A 282 20.50 -56.95 -5.87
N ASP A 283 21.50 -56.44 -6.59
CA ASP A 283 22.82 -56.14 -6.03
C ASP A 283 22.78 -55.01 -4.97
N MET A 284 21.93 -54.00 -5.16
CA MET A 284 21.67 -52.97 -4.14
C MET A 284 20.92 -53.51 -2.93
N ILE A 285 20.04 -54.49 -3.11
CA ILE A 285 19.35 -55.16 -2.01
C ILE A 285 20.33 -56.06 -1.25
N GLY A 286 21.15 -56.83 -1.96
CA GLY A 286 22.12 -57.76 -1.36
C GLY A 286 21.51 -59.04 -0.78
N ASP A 287 20.28 -59.38 -1.18
CA ASP A 287 19.56 -60.59 -0.79
C ASP A 287 18.87 -61.20 -2.03
N ASP A 288 19.42 -62.31 -2.52
CA ASP A 288 18.95 -62.97 -3.74
C ASP A 288 17.59 -63.67 -3.55
N SER A 289 17.11 -63.81 -2.30
CA SER A 289 15.80 -64.43 -2.01
C SER A 289 14.62 -63.48 -2.22
N VAL A 290 14.88 -62.19 -2.45
CA VAL A 290 13.84 -61.17 -2.64
C VAL A 290 13.34 -61.18 -4.09
N ASP A 291 12.03 -61.36 -4.24
CA ASP A 291 11.32 -61.17 -5.51
C ASP A 291 11.20 -59.68 -5.85
N ILE A 292 11.51 -59.33 -7.10
CA ILE A 292 11.50 -57.94 -7.59
C ILE A 292 10.57 -57.85 -8.80
N GLU A 293 9.58 -56.97 -8.69
CA GLU A 293 8.66 -56.60 -9.78
C GLU A 293 8.86 -55.13 -10.15
N ILE A 294 9.33 -54.83 -11.35
CA ILE A 294 9.42 -53.44 -11.85
C ILE A 294 8.01 -52.96 -12.23
N LEU A 295 7.61 -51.82 -11.67
CA LEU A 295 6.36 -51.13 -11.98
C LEU A 295 6.53 -50.04 -13.04
N ASP A 296 7.59 -49.22 -12.91
CA ASP A 296 7.87 -48.11 -13.83
C ASP A 296 9.36 -47.77 -13.86
N VAL A 297 9.83 -47.21 -14.98
CA VAL A 297 11.18 -46.67 -15.12
C VAL A 297 11.12 -45.30 -15.78
N SER A 298 11.62 -44.27 -15.11
CA SER A 298 11.58 -42.89 -15.59
C SER A 298 12.91 -42.17 -15.41
N LYS A 299 13.25 -41.30 -16.39
CA LYS A 299 14.43 -40.45 -16.36
C LYS A 299 14.07 -39.08 -15.84
N TRP A 300 14.94 -38.50 -15.04
CA TRP A 300 14.72 -37.17 -14.48
C TRP A 300 15.96 -36.29 -14.59
N TRP A 301 15.75 -35.05 -15.04
CA TRP A 301 16.81 -34.06 -15.23
C TRP A 301 16.90 -33.13 -14.03
N ILE A 302 18.08 -33.03 -13.44
CA ILE A 302 18.37 -32.10 -12.36
C ILE A 302 18.63 -30.72 -12.97
N ASN A 303 17.61 -29.85 -12.91
CA ASN A 303 17.70 -28.47 -13.41
C ASN A 303 17.89 -27.48 -12.25
N GLU A 304 18.66 -26.42 -12.49
CA GLU A 304 18.72 -25.24 -11.64
C GLU A 304 18.11 -24.07 -12.42
N THR A 305 16.83 -23.79 -12.19
CA THR A 305 16.10 -22.77 -12.95
C THR A 305 15.06 -22.06 -12.12
N VAL A 306 15.11 -20.72 -12.11
CA VAL A 306 14.09 -19.86 -11.49
C VAL A 306 13.62 -18.79 -12.48
N ALA A 307 12.35 -18.40 -12.43
CA ALA A 307 11.85 -17.23 -13.15
C ALA A 307 12.28 -15.93 -12.46
N GLU A 308 12.57 -14.89 -13.24
CA GLU A 308 12.92 -13.57 -12.69
C GLU A 308 11.76 -12.88 -11.97
N TYR A 309 10.53 -13.14 -12.43
CA TYR A 309 9.28 -12.69 -11.82
C TYR A 309 8.18 -13.71 -12.12
N TYR A 310 7.15 -13.77 -11.28
CA TYR A 310 6.16 -14.87 -11.30
C TYR A 310 4.81 -14.46 -11.89
N SER A 311 4.60 -13.18 -12.18
CA SER A 311 3.33 -12.69 -12.71
C SER A 311 3.51 -11.51 -13.65
N ASP A 312 2.57 -11.37 -14.58
CA ASP A 312 2.48 -10.24 -15.49
C ASP A 312 1.03 -9.87 -15.76
N GLY A 313 0.56 -8.78 -15.14
CA GLY A 313 -0.86 -8.40 -15.12
C GLY A 313 -1.70 -9.50 -14.46
N ASN A 314 -2.78 -9.92 -15.13
CA ASN A 314 -3.70 -10.95 -14.63
C ASN A 314 -3.25 -12.41 -14.93
N ILE A 315 -1.96 -12.62 -15.24
CA ILE A 315 -1.39 -13.95 -15.52
C ILE A 315 -0.34 -14.28 -14.47
N PHE A 316 -0.50 -15.42 -13.78
CA PHE A 316 0.33 -15.83 -12.64
C PHE A 316 0.89 -17.22 -12.87
N CYS A 317 2.16 -17.44 -12.62
CA CYS A 317 2.81 -18.74 -12.76
C CYS A 317 3.27 -19.25 -11.38
N LEU A 318 3.08 -20.54 -11.13
CA LEU A 318 3.26 -21.18 -9.83
C LEU A 318 4.00 -22.52 -9.95
N GLY A 319 4.69 -22.92 -8.87
CA GLY A 319 5.35 -24.22 -8.79
C GLY A 319 6.48 -24.42 -9.81
N ASP A 320 6.61 -25.65 -10.32
CA ASP A 320 7.64 -26.04 -11.29
C ASP A 320 7.69 -25.19 -12.58
N ALA A 321 6.62 -24.44 -12.88
CA ALA A 321 6.64 -23.46 -13.96
C ALA A 321 7.74 -22.40 -13.74
N VAL A 322 7.92 -21.98 -12.48
CA VAL A 322 8.74 -20.83 -12.05
C VAL A 322 9.93 -21.19 -11.18
N HIS A 323 9.98 -22.36 -10.53
CA HIS A 323 11.15 -22.82 -9.79
C HIS A 323 11.40 -24.32 -10.01
N ARG A 324 12.64 -24.69 -10.37
CA ARG A 324 13.04 -26.06 -10.70
C ARG A 324 14.37 -26.35 -10.04
N HIS A 325 14.39 -27.42 -9.25
CA HIS A 325 15.54 -27.76 -8.43
C HIS A 325 15.70 -29.28 -8.24
N PRO A 326 16.90 -29.73 -7.80
CA PRO A 326 17.13 -31.06 -7.25
C PRO A 326 16.10 -31.47 -6.16
N PRO A 327 15.90 -32.77 -5.87
CA PRO A 327 14.87 -33.22 -4.93
C PRO A 327 15.31 -33.11 -3.46
N PHE A 328 16.57 -32.73 -3.20
CA PHE A 328 17.12 -32.55 -1.85
C PHE A 328 16.24 -31.61 -1.01
N ASN A 329 16.11 -31.92 0.28
CA ASN A 329 15.20 -31.29 1.25
C ASN A 329 13.69 -31.50 0.98
N GLY A 330 13.28 -32.04 -0.18
CA GLY A 330 11.86 -32.27 -0.49
C GLY A 330 11.03 -30.99 -0.68
N LEU A 331 11.64 -29.84 -1.02
CA LEU A 331 10.97 -28.53 -0.95
C LEU A 331 9.93 -28.25 -2.04
N GLY A 332 10.02 -28.88 -3.21
CA GLY A 332 9.32 -28.43 -4.42
C GLY A 332 7.79 -28.42 -4.30
N SER A 333 7.18 -29.56 -4.01
CA SER A 333 5.72 -29.65 -3.83
C SER A 333 5.20 -28.86 -2.63
N ASN A 334 6.02 -28.68 -1.59
CA ASN A 334 5.67 -27.86 -0.43
C ASN A 334 5.58 -26.39 -0.81
N THR A 335 6.55 -25.90 -1.59
CA THR A 335 6.54 -24.53 -2.11
C THR A 335 5.37 -24.32 -3.07
N CYS A 336 5.04 -25.30 -3.93
CA CYS A 336 3.86 -25.22 -4.80
C CYS A 336 2.55 -24.94 -4.03
N ILE A 337 2.34 -25.60 -2.89
CA ILE A 337 1.17 -25.38 -2.04
C ILE A 337 1.20 -23.99 -1.40
N GLN A 338 2.38 -23.53 -0.97
CA GLN A 338 2.55 -22.20 -0.37
C GLN A 338 2.37 -21.06 -1.38
N ASP A 339 2.84 -21.22 -2.62
CA ASP A 339 2.60 -20.27 -3.72
C ASP A 339 1.11 -20.08 -3.95
N ALA A 340 0.38 -21.20 -4.02
CA ALA A 340 -1.07 -21.23 -4.17
C ALA A 340 -1.79 -20.55 -2.99
N TYR A 341 -1.35 -20.80 -1.76
CA TYR A 341 -1.95 -20.21 -0.55
C TYR A 341 -1.74 -18.69 -0.48
N ASN A 342 -0.54 -18.22 -0.85
CA ASN A 342 -0.23 -16.78 -0.91
C ASN A 342 -1.08 -16.06 -1.96
N LEU A 343 -1.33 -16.68 -3.12
CA LEU A 343 -2.04 -16.04 -4.23
C LEU A 343 -3.57 -16.05 -4.07
N ALA A 344 -4.15 -17.14 -3.55
CA ALA A 344 -5.60 -17.35 -3.57
C ALA A 344 -6.41 -16.25 -2.88
N TRP A 345 -5.97 -15.80 -1.70
CA TRP A 345 -6.69 -14.76 -0.95
C TRP A 345 -6.59 -13.39 -1.63
N LYS A 346 -5.43 -13.08 -2.23
CA LYS A 346 -5.18 -11.83 -2.96
C LYS A 346 -6.11 -11.72 -4.16
N ILE A 347 -6.20 -12.79 -4.95
CA ILE A 347 -7.15 -12.90 -6.07
C ILE A 347 -8.58 -12.70 -5.56
N SER A 348 -8.97 -13.37 -4.48
CA SER A 348 -10.32 -13.23 -3.95
C SER A 348 -10.64 -11.80 -3.49
N TYR A 349 -9.71 -11.11 -2.84
CA TYR A 349 -9.91 -9.75 -2.36
C TYR A 349 -10.04 -8.76 -3.53
N VAL A 350 -9.19 -8.87 -4.55
CA VAL A 350 -9.28 -8.04 -5.76
C VAL A 350 -10.57 -8.32 -6.53
N MET A 351 -11.00 -9.58 -6.63
CA MET A 351 -12.29 -9.92 -7.24
C MET A 351 -13.49 -9.41 -6.46
N SER A 352 -13.40 -9.30 -5.13
CA SER A 352 -14.46 -8.74 -4.27
C SER A 352 -14.44 -7.21 -4.20
N GLY A 353 -13.45 -6.53 -4.81
CA GLY A 353 -13.26 -5.08 -4.64
C GLY A 353 -12.80 -4.68 -3.23
N GLN A 354 -12.30 -5.63 -2.44
CA GLN A 354 -11.76 -5.40 -1.09
C GLN A 354 -10.32 -4.89 -1.12
N ALA A 355 -9.63 -5.05 -2.25
CA ALA A 355 -8.30 -4.53 -2.49
C ALA A 355 -8.14 -4.12 -3.95
N GLY A 356 -7.27 -3.14 -4.21
CA GLY A 356 -6.87 -2.77 -5.57
C GLY A 356 -5.94 -3.79 -6.23
N PRO A 357 -5.71 -3.71 -7.55
CA PRO A 357 -4.88 -4.65 -8.30
C PRO A 357 -3.41 -4.68 -7.84
N GLY A 358 -2.90 -3.61 -7.23
CA GLY A 358 -1.53 -3.56 -6.69
C GLY A 358 -1.26 -4.61 -5.60
N LEU A 359 -2.29 -5.15 -4.94
CA LEU A 359 -2.13 -6.28 -4.04
C LEU A 359 -1.61 -7.53 -4.78
N LEU A 360 -1.98 -7.73 -6.05
CA LEU A 360 -1.56 -8.88 -6.84
C LEU A 360 -0.08 -8.82 -7.21
N ASP A 361 0.48 -7.62 -7.39
CA ASP A 361 1.91 -7.44 -7.68
C ASP A 361 2.80 -7.99 -6.55
N THR A 362 2.29 -7.98 -5.32
CA THR A 362 3.00 -8.53 -4.16
C THR A 362 3.26 -10.03 -4.27
N TYR A 363 2.51 -10.78 -5.08
CA TYR A 363 2.75 -12.22 -5.26
C TYR A 363 4.15 -12.49 -5.80
N SER A 364 4.57 -11.80 -6.86
CA SER A 364 5.91 -11.98 -7.42
C SER A 364 6.99 -11.48 -6.45
N ILE A 365 6.76 -10.34 -5.79
CA ILE A 365 7.71 -9.74 -4.84
C ILE A 365 7.95 -10.68 -3.64
N GLU A 366 6.92 -11.38 -3.18
CA GLU A 366 7.01 -12.26 -2.01
C GLU A 366 7.49 -13.68 -2.36
N ARG A 367 7.03 -14.25 -3.47
CA ARG A 367 7.26 -15.67 -3.77
C ARG A 367 8.48 -15.95 -4.63
N GLN A 368 8.91 -14.98 -5.45
CA GLN A 368 10.10 -15.15 -6.28
C GLN A 368 11.38 -15.33 -5.44
N PRO A 369 11.63 -14.53 -4.38
CA PRO A 369 12.79 -14.74 -3.51
C PRO A 369 12.79 -16.12 -2.83
N VAL A 370 11.62 -16.59 -2.37
CA VAL A 370 11.49 -17.93 -1.79
C VAL A 370 11.89 -19.01 -2.81
N GLY A 371 11.48 -18.85 -4.07
CA GLY A 371 11.91 -19.73 -5.16
C GLY A 371 13.44 -19.74 -5.36
N VAL A 372 14.10 -18.59 -5.27
CA VAL A 372 15.57 -18.48 -5.34
C VAL A 372 16.22 -19.22 -4.17
N ASP A 373 15.71 -19.04 -2.96
CA ASP A 373 16.28 -19.62 -1.74
C ASP A 373 16.21 -21.15 -1.75
N ILE A 374 15.05 -21.73 -2.11
CA ILE A 374 14.90 -23.19 -2.17
C ILE A 374 15.77 -23.82 -3.26
N ILE A 375 15.92 -23.15 -4.41
CA ILE A 375 16.79 -23.62 -5.49
C ILE A 375 18.24 -23.59 -5.05
N THR A 376 18.66 -22.47 -4.44
CA THR A 376 20.02 -22.30 -3.92
C THR A 376 20.33 -23.38 -2.87
N ARG A 377 19.40 -23.62 -1.95
CA ARG A 377 19.54 -24.65 -0.91
C ARG A 377 19.56 -26.06 -1.46
N ALA A 378 18.62 -26.44 -2.33
CA ALA A 378 18.56 -27.78 -2.90
C ALA A 378 19.83 -28.12 -3.70
N ASN A 379 20.41 -27.15 -4.41
CA ASN A 379 21.70 -27.33 -5.09
C ASN A 379 22.88 -27.40 -4.13
N GLN A 380 22.85 -26.67 -3.01
CA GLN A 380 23.84 -26.82 -1.96
C GLN A 380 23.74 -28.20 -1.30
N GLY A 381 22.54 -28.75 -1.13
CA GLY A 381 22.31 -30.12 -0.65
C GLY A 381 23.10 -31.15 -1.44
N LEU A 382 23.05 -31.11 -2.78
CA LEU A 382 23.86 -31.99 -3.62
C LEU A 382 25.37 -31.90 -3.29
N ARG A 383 25.88 -30.68 -3.10
CA ARG A 383 27.29 -30.44 -2.76
C ARG A 383 27.64 -30.90 -1.35
N ASP A 384 26.69 -30.87 -0.43
CA ASP A 384 26.87 -31.31 0.96
C ASP A 384 27.14 -32.82 1.07
N HIS A 385 26.82 -33.60 0.02
CA HIS A 385 27.18 -35.03 -0.06
C HIS A 385 28.62 -35.29 -0.57
N HIS A 386 29.28 -34.32 -1.19
CA HIS A 386 30.62 -34.53 -1.74
C HIS A 386 31.69 -34.91 -0.69
N PRO A 387 31.71 -34.32 0.53
CA PRO A 387 32.71 -34.65 1.53
C PRO A 387 32.74 -36.13 1.94
N TRP A 388 31.59 -36.75 2.23
CA TRP A 388 31.56 -38.16 2.61
C TRP A 388 31.87 -39.07 1.41
N MET A 389 31.42 -38.71 0.20
CA MET A 389 31.76 -39.44 -1.03
C MET A 389 33.27 -39.47 -1.25
N LYS A 390 33.94 -38.32 -1.08
CA LYS A 390 35.39 -38.22 -1.15
C LYS A 390 36.07 -39.03 -0.06
N ALA A 391 35.57 -38.98 1.17
CA ALA A 391 36.13 -39.70 2.30
C ALA A 391 36.14 -41.21 2.05
N ILE A 392 35.06 -41.78 1.50
CA ILE A 392 34.95 -43.23 1.22
C ILE A 392 35.47 -43.64 -0.18
N GLY A 393 36.08 -42.70 -0.92
CA GLY A 393 36.74 -42.95 -2.21
C GLY A 393 35.83 -42.87 -3.43
N MET A 394 34.53 -42.60 -3.29
CA MET A 394 33.57 -42.51 -4.40
C MET A 394 33.77 -41.34 -5.38
N THR A 395 34.81 -40.53 -5.20
CA THR A 395 35.22 -39.52 -6.18
C THR A 395 36.33 -40.02 -7.11
N GLU A 396 36.95 -41.17 -6.80
CA GLU A 396 37.98 -41.79 -7.64
C GLU A 396 37.33 -42.61 -8.76
N SER A 397 37.80 -42.41 -10.00
CA SER A 397 37.31 -43.17 -11.16
C SER A 397 37.90 -44.58 -11.25
N ASP A 398 39.07 -44.81 -10.64
CA ASP A 398 39.76 -46.10 -10.66
C ASP A 398 39.32 -46.99 -9.49
N VAL A 399 38.96 -48.25 -9.78
CA VAL A 399 38.44 -49.20 -8.77
C VAL A 399 39.50 -49.63 -7.76
N GLU A 400 40.77 -49.74 -8.14
CA GLU A 400 41.84 -50.15 -7.23
C GLU A 400 42.18 -49.01 -6.26
N LYS A 401 42.13 -47.76 -6.70
CA LYS A 401 42.19 -46.60 -5.80
C LYS A 401 41.02 -46.57 -4.82
N ARG A 402 39.80 -46.85 -5.26
CA ARG A 402 38.63 -46.94 -4.37
C ARG A 402 38.81 -48.01 -3.30
N LYS A 403 39.28 -49.21 -3.68
CA LYS A 403 39.63 -50.29 -2.75
C LYS A 403 40.71 -49.89 -1.76
N ALA A 404 41.76 -49.22 -2.22
CA ALA A 404 42.83 -48.74 -1.35
C ALA A 404 42.32 -47.73 -0.31
N VAL A 405 41.47 -46.79 -0.71
CA VAL A 405 40.83 -45.83 0.20
C VAL A 405 39.91 -46.56 1.19
N LEU A 406 39.14 -47.54 0.73
CA LEU A 406 38.26 -48.32 1.61
C LEU A 406 39.06 -49.13 2.64
N ALA A 407 40.19 -49.73 2.24
CA ALA A 407 41.07 -50.47 3.15
C ALA A 407 41.67 -49.60 4.27
N GLU A 408 41.82 -48.28 4.06
CA GLU A 408 42.24 -47.36 5.13
C GLU A 408 41.26 -47.34 6.30
N PHE A 409 39.97 -47.63 6.11
CA PHE A 409 38.99 -47.67 7.20
C PHE A 409 39.27 -48.80 8.21
N GLU A 410 39.94 -49.87 7.77
CA GLU A 410 40.35 -51.00 8.62
C GLU A 410 41.59 -50.69 9.47
N ASP A 411 42.35 -49.64 9.12
CA ASP A 411 43.51 -49.21 9.90
C ASP A 411 43.09 -48.76 11.30
N LYS A 412 43.70 -49.38 12.31
CA LYS A 412 43.50 -49.05 13.73
C LYS A 412 44.37 -47.87 14.17
N GLY A 413 45.30 -47.44 13.32
CA GLY A 413 46.18 -46.30 13.51
C GLY A 413 45.54 -44.95 13.18
N GLU A 414 46.41 -43.95 13.01
CA GLU A 414 46.05 -42.56 12.79
C GLU A 414 45.41 -42.31 11.41
N VAL A 415 45.78 -43.10 10.39
CA VAL A 415 45.24 -42.96 9.03
C VAL A 415 43.77 -43.36 9.03
N GLY A 416 43.45 -44.56 9.53
CA GLY A 416 42.07 -45.02 9.61
C GLY A 416 41.21 -44.18 10.56
N ARG A 417 41.77 -43.70 11.69
CA ARG A 417 41.06 -42.75 12.57
C ARG A 417 40.64 -41.49 11.82
N ARG A 418 41.57 -40.84 11.12
CA ARG A 418 41.30 -39.62 10.36
C ARG A 418 40.28 -39.86 9.26
N ARG A 419 40.40 -40.98 8.55
CA ARG A 419 39.50 -41.37 7.47
C ARG A 419 38.06 -41.58 7.96
N ARG A 420 37.87 -42.32 9.06
CA ARG A 420 36.56 -42.49 9.71
C ARG A 420 35.97 -41.16 10.16
N GLN A 421 36.78 -40.29 10.78
CA GLN A 421 36.31 -38.96 11.20
C GLN A 421 35.86 -38.10 10.01
N GLN A 422 36.65 -38.03 8.93
CA GLN A 422 36.28 -37.29 7.72
C GLN A 422 34.99 -37.80 7.08
N PHE A 423 34.76 -39.12 7.12
CA PHE A 423 33.51 -39.71 6.64
C PHE A 423 32.33 -39.28 7.52
N TYR A 424 32.43 -39.42 8.84
CA TYR A 424 31.35 -39.01 9.76
C TYR A 424 31.08 -37.50 9.71
N ASP A 425 32.10 -36.65 9.70
CA ASP A 425 31.94 -35.20 9.53
C ASP A 425 31.22 -34.88 8.22
N GLY A 426 31.56 -35.59 7.14
CA GLY A 426 30.89 -35.46 5.85
C GLY A 426 29.43 -35.90 5.87
N ILE A 427 29.09 -36.94 6.63
CA ILE A 427 27.70 -37.39 6.82
C ILE A 427 26.92 -36.38 7.67
N GLU A 428 27.48 -35.91 8.79
CA GLU A 428 26.84 -34.91 9.65
C GLU A 428 26.56 -33.60 8.92
N ASN A 429 27.44 -33.22 7.98
CA ASN A 429 27.22 -32.07 7.10
C ASN A 429 25.92 -32.18 6.28
N THR A 430 25.49 -33.38 5.89
CA THR A 430 24.23 -33.61 5.17
C THR A 430 22.99 -33.38 6.04
N GLY A 431 23.13 -33.20 7.37
CA GLY A 431 22.02 -32.89 8.26
C GLY A 431 21.26 -31.60 7.89
N THR A 432 21.82 -30.70 7.09
CA THR A 432 21.11 -29.53 6.51
C THR A 432 19.98 -29.94 5.56
N GLU A 433 20.04 -31.14 4.99
CA GLU A 433 18.97 -31.73 4.20
C GLU A 433 17.83 -32.23 5.10
N PHE A 434 18.16 -33.10 6.04
CA PHE A 434 17.18 -33.85 6.82
C PHE A 434 16.63 -33.09 8.03
N HIS A 435 17.29 -32.00 8.44
CA HIS A 435 16.88 -31.11 9.53
C HIS A 435 16.71 -29.64 9.09
N GLY A 436 16.32 -29.41 7.83
CA GLY A 436 16.17 -28.08 7.23
C GLY A 436 14.96 -27.27 7.71
N LEU A 437 14.65 -27.24 9.01
CA LEU A 437 13.48 -26.54 9.56
C LEU A 437 13.47 -25.04 9.23
N GLY A 438 14.64 -24.40 9.23
CA GLY A 438 14.80 -23.00 8.93
C GLY A 438 14.43 -22.68 7.47
N ILE A 439 14.99 -23.39 6.49
CA ILE A 439 14.64 -23.17 5.07
C ILE A 439 13.15 -23.42 4.78
N GLU A 440 12.51 -24.31 5.55
CA GLU A 440 11.08 -24.59 5.42
C GLU A 440 10.17 -23.46 5.96
N MET A 441 10.61 -22.66 6.94
CA MET A 441 9.73 -21.76 7.69
C MET A 441 10.22 -20.30 7.85
N ASN A 442 11.48 -19.98 7.53
CA ASN A 442 12.08 -18.65 7.69
C ASN A 442 11.77 -17.70 6.52
N GLN A 443 10.63 -17.84 5.84
CA GLN A 443 10.29 -16.90 4.77
C GLN A 443 10.04 -15.51 5.34
N GLN A 444 10.69 -14.50 4.75
CA GLN A 444 10.49 -13.09 5.07
C GLN A 444 9.95 -12.35 3.85
N TYR A 445 8.73 -11.81 3.98
CA TYR A 445 8.11 -10.99 2.95
C TYR A 445 8.42 -9.51 3.15
N ARG A 446 8.71 -8.82 2.05
CA ARG A 446 8.88 -7.36 1.98
C ARG A 446 8.13 -6.85 0.77
N SER A 447 6.93 -6.30 0.96
CA SER A 447 6.04 -5.87 -0.12
C SER A 447 5.06 -4.81 0.40
N GLY A 448 4.26 -4.20 -0.47
CA GLY A 448 3.16 -3.32 -0.06
C GLY A 448 2.03 -4.01 0.73
N ALA A 449 2.06 -5.33 0.89
CA ALA A 449 1.16 -6.09 1.77
C ALA A 449 1.78 -6.40 3.16
N VAL A 450 2.90 -5.75 3.49
CA VAL A 450 3.55 -5.79 4.81
C VAL A 450 3.85 -4.35 5.22
N TYR A 451 3.28 -3.91 6.34
CA TYR A 451 3.45 -2.56 6.85
C TYR A 451 4.70 -2.49 7.73
N LEU A 452 5.74 -1.78 7.26
CA LEU A 452 7.04 -1.69 7.92
C LEU A 452 7.35 -0.31 8.49
N ASP A 453 6.48 0.68 8.31
CA ASP A 453 6.78 2.08 8.64
C ASP A 453 6.95 2.32 10.15
N ASP A 454 6.42 1.44 11.00
CA ASP A 454 6.60 1.48 12.46
C ASP A 454 7.82 0.69 12.94
N GLU A 455 8.50 -0.05 12.05
CA GLU A 455 9.71 -0.81 12.37
C GLU A 455 10.95 0.05 12.08
N THR A 456 12.00 -0.13 12.89
CA THR A 456 13.28 0.54 12.70
C THR A 456 14.36 -0.48 12.33
N PRO A 457 15.53 -0.06 11.81
CA PRO A 457 16.65 -0.98 11.60
C PRO A 457 17.02 -1.78 12.85
N ASP A 458 16.83 -1.19 14.04
CA ASP A 458 17.11 -1.83 15.34
C ASP A 458 16.06 -2.87 15.75
N THR A 459 14.84 -2.84 15.18
CA THR A 459 13.80 -3.84 15.46
C THR A 459 13.81 -5.02 14.47
N THR A 460 14.61 -4.94 13.40
CA THR A 460 14.75 -6.04 12.44
C THR A 460 15.49 -7.22 13.09
N PRO A 461 14.87 -8.41 13.19
CA PRO A 461 15.51 -9.55 13.83
C PRO A 461 16.63 -10.11 12.95
N GLN A 462 17.69 -10.59 13.59
CA GLN A 462 18.77 -11.31 12.92
C GLN A 462 18.40 -12.78 12.77
N PHE A 463 18.66 -13.34 11.59
CA PHE A 463 18.52 -14.78 11.40
C PHE A 463 19.57 -15.54 12.22
N PRO A 464 19.24 -16.75 12.69
CA PRO A 464 20.22 -17.62 13.36
C PRO A 464 21.44 -17.90 12.47
N GLU A 465 22.58 -18.22 13.08
CA GLU A 465 23.82 -18.54 12.35
C GLU A 465 23.61 -19.71 11.37
N ASP A 466 22.86 -20.74 11.78
CA ASP A 466 22.40 -21.82 10.92
C ASP A 466 20.92 -21.63 10.54
N ALA A 467 20.64 -20.59 9.76
CA ALA A 467 19.29 -20.26 9.29
C ALA A 467 18.65 -21.35 8.40
N VAL A 468 19.41 -22.35 7.94
CA VAL A 468 18.89 -23.51 7.20
C VAL A 468 18.24 -24.50 8.16
N ARG A 469 18.91 -24.81 9.29
CA ARG A 469 18.40 -25.79 10.25
C ARG A 469 17.61 -25.19 11.41
N GLN A 470 17.78 -23.90 11.70
CA GLN A 470 17.17 -23.22 12.85
C GLN A 470 16.10 -22.24 12.38
N ARG A 471 14.92 -22.33 12.98
CA ARG A 471 13.83 -21.39 12.74
C ARG A 471 13.98 -20.16 13.65
N LEU A 472 13.75 -18.99 13.08
CA LEU A 472 13.51 -17.75 13.82
C LEU A 472 12.01 -17.66 14.16
N ILE A 473 11.67 -17.73 15.45
CA ILE A 473 10.29 -17.52 15.93
C ILE A 473 10.15 -16.05 16.32
N THR A 474 9.35 -15.31 15.55
CA THR A 474 9.17 -13.86 15.73
C THR A 474 7.82 -13.40 15.18
N THR A 475 7.29 -12.29 15.69
CA THR A 475 6.12 -11.59 15.12
C THR A 475 6.51 -10.41 14.24
N TYR A 476 7.79 -10.25 13.87
CA TYR A 476 8.22 -9.19 12.98
C TYR A 476 7.40 -9.19 11.66
N PRO A 477 6.88 -8.04 11.19
CA PRO A 477 6.07 -7.99 9.97
C PRO A 477 6.78 -8.62 8.76
N GLY A 478 6.03 -9.43 8.01
CA GLY A 478 6.54 -10.22 6.90
C GLY A 478 7.03 -11.62 7.29
N MET A 479 7.03 -11.98 8.57
CA MET A 479 7.34 -13.32 9.07
C MET A 479 6.07 -14.15 9.30
N ARG A 480 6.21 -15.48 9.34
CA ARG A 480 5.10 -16.39 9.69
C ARG A 480 4.67 -16.21 11.14
N LEU A 481 3.36 -16.21 11.39
CA LEU A 481 2.79 -16.20 12.73
C LEU A 481 3.41 -17.32 13.60
N PRO A 482 3.96 -17.02 14.79
CA PRO A 482 4.43 -18.03 15.72
C PRO A 482 3.34 -18.99 16.17
N HIS A 483 3.67 -20.27 16.24
CA HIS A 483 2.83 -21.27 16.90
C HIS A 483 2.92 -21.11 18.42
N ALA A 484 1.77 -21.10 19.08
CA ALA A 484 1.64 -21.37 20.50
C ALA A 484 0.38 -22.19 20.76
N TRP A 485 0.43 -23.08 21.76
CA TRP A 485 -0.74 -23.83 22.19
C TRP A 485 -1.63 -23.00 23.09
N LEU A 486 -2.90 -22.91 22.72
CA LEU A 486 -3.94 -22.18 23.41
C LEU A 486 -5.01 -23.12 23.93
N ASN A 487 -5.73 -22.66 24.94
CA ASN A 487 -6.91 -23.33 25.47
C ASN A 487 -8.00 -22.32 25.79
N THR A 488 -9.21 -22.80 26.03
CA THR A 488 -10.27 -22.00 26.64
C THR A 488 -10.20 -22.14 28.16
N ARG A 489 -10.75 -21.17 28.87
CA ARG A 489 -10.83 -21.14 30.34
C ARG A 489 -11.54 -22.35 30.95
N VAL A 490 -12.50 -22.91 30.21
CA VAL A 490 -13.05 -24.24 30.50
C VAL A 490 -12.22 -25.25 29.70
N PRO A 491 -11.64 -26.29 30.35
CA PRO A 491 -10.83 -27.28 29.66
C PRO A 491 -11.54 -27.85 28.44
N GLY A 492 -10.97 -27.61 27.27
CA GLY A 492 -11.52 -28.01 25.98
C GLY A 492 -10.45 -28.59 25.05
N LYS A 493 -10.75 -28.63 23.76
CA LYS A 493 -9.79 -29.06 22.75
C LYS A 493 -8.70 -27.99 22.61
N LYS A 494 -7.42 -28.38 22.69
CA LYS A 494 -6.29 -27.51 22.36
C LYS A 494 -6.39 -27.01 20.91
N PHE A 495 -6.06 -25.74 20.69
CA PHE A 495 -5.91 -25.14 19.37
C PHE A 495 -4.64 -24.29 19.34
N SER A 496 -4.12 -24.05 18.14
CA SER A 496 -2.92 -23.24 17.93
C SER A 496 -3.29 -21.79 17.64
N THR A 497 -2.39 -20.83 17.92
CA THR A 497 -2.44 -19.48 17.33
C THR A 497 -2.65 -19.51 15.81
N ILE A 498 -2.05 -20.50 15.13
CA ILE A 498 -2.21 -20.78 13.69
C ILE A 498 -3.66 -21.08 13.32
N ASP A 499 -4.46 -21.65 14.23
CA ASP A 499 -5.88 -21.96 14.00
C ASP A 499 -6.79 -20.73 14.13
N LEU A 500 -6.31 -19.65 14.78
CA LEU A 500 -7.05 -18.39 14.92
C LEU A 500 -6.96 -17.54 13.64
N ALA A 501 -5.80 -17.57 12.97
CA ALA A 501 -5.54 -16.83 11.74
C ALA A 501 -5.81 -17.66 10.46
N GLY A 502 -6.01 -16.97 9.35
CA GLY A 502 -6.38 -17.60 8.07
C GLY A 502 -7.88 -17.50 7.80
N LYS A 503 -8.47 -18.55 7.22
CA LYS A 503 -9.91 -18.60 6.88
C LYS A 503 -10.38 -17.45 5.97
N GLY A 504 -9.46 -16.88 5.21
CA GLY A 504 -9.73 -15.82 4.25
C GLY A 504 -10.05 -14.45 4.82
N CYS A 505 -9.67 -14.17 6.07
CA CYS A 505 -9.79 -12.85 6.70
C CYS A 505 -8.49 -12.47 7.43
N PHE A 506 -8.31 -11.18 7.70
CA PHE A 506 -7.27 -10.71 8.61
C PHE A 506 -7.61 -11.14 10.05
N CYS A 507 -6.59 -11.29 10.88
CA CYS A 507 -6.71 -11.67 12.27
C CYS A 507 -5.86 -10.74 13.15
N LEU A 508 -6.49 -10.02 14.07
CA LEU A 508 -5.82 -9.18 15.06
C LEU A 508 -5.74 -9.93 16.39
N ILE A 509 -4.53 -10.14 16.90
CA ILE A 509 -4.27 -10.82 18.17
C ILE A 509 -3.76 -9.78 19.17
N THR A 510 -4.40 -9.69 20.33
CA THR A 510 -4.02 -8.79 21.44
C THR A 510 -4.04 -9.54 22.77
N GLY A 511 -3.89 -8.85 23.90
CA GLY A 511 -3.94 -9.41 25.24
C GLY A 511 -4.70 -8.50 26.22
N PRO A 512 -4.51 -8.70 27.53
CA PRO A 512 -5.13 -7.87 28.57
C PRO A 512 -4.87 -6.38 28.34
N GLY A 513 -5.94 -5.57 28.38
CA GLY A 513 -5.87 -4.13 28.07
C GLY A 513 -6.04 -3.79 26.58
N GLY A 514 -6.09 -4.80 25.71
CA GLY A 514 -6.20 -4.66 24.26
C GLY A 514 -7.61 -4.47 23.69
N GLN A 515 -8.66 -4.36 24.53
CA GLN A 515 -10.05 -4.22 24.06
C GLN A 515 -10.26 -3.07 23.03
N PRO A 516 -9.62 -1.88 23.18
CA PRO A 516 -9.72 -0.84 22.16
C PRO A 516 -9.26 -1.27 20.76
N TRP A 517 -8.31 -2.21 20.65
CA TRP A 517 -7.92 -2.78 19.36
C TRP A 517 -9.00 -3.65 18.75
N LYS A 518 -9.74 -4.42 19.56
CA LYS A 518 -10.86 -5.24 19.09
C LYS A 518 -11.99 -4.35 18.59
N ASP A 519 -12.33 -3.33 19.36
CA ASP A 519 -13.37 -2.37 18.99
C ASP A 519 -13.00 -1.60 17.71
N ALA A 520 -11.74 -1.17 17.59
CA ALA A 520 -11.23 -0.55 16.38
C ALA A 520 -11.27 -1.51 15.19
N ALA A 521 -10.79 -2.74 15.33
CA ALA A 521 -10.81 -3.74 14.28
C ALA A 521 -12.23 -3.99 13.73
N ASP A 522 -13.22 -4.10 14.62
CA ASP A 522 -14.62 -4.30 14.22
C ASP A 522 -15.15 -3.10 13.41
N LYS A 523 -14.93 -1.87 13.88
CA LYS A 523 -15.33 -0.65 13.16
C LYS A 523 -14.65 -0.52 11.80
N VAL A 524 -13.33 -0.68 11.76
CA VAL A 524 -12.53 -0.59 10.53
C VAL A 524 -12.96 -1.67 9.55
N SER A 525 -13.19 -2.90 10.04
CA SER A 525 -13.63 -4.02 9.20
C SER A 525 -14.91 -3.68 8.42
N HIS A 526 -15.88 -3.03 9.07
CA HIS A 526 -17.09 -2.55 8.43
C HIS A 526 -16.84 -1.37 7.48
N LYS A 527 -15.98 -0.42 7.87
CA LYS A 527 -15.71 0.80 7.09
C LYS A 527 -14.98 0.51 5.78
N VAL A 528 -13.96 -0.36 5.81
CA VAL A 528 -13.16 -0.72 4.63
C VAL A 528 -13.65 -1.96 3.90
N ASN A 529 -14.72 -2.61 4.39
CA ASN A 529 -15.27 -3.86 3.84
C ASN A 529 -14.23 -5.01 3.76
N VAL A 530 -13.31 -5.08 4.72
CA VAL A 530 -12.30 -6.14 4.85
C VAL A 530 -12.51 -6.85 6.18
N GLY A 531 -12.74 -8.16 6.17
CA GLY A 531 -12.93 -8.92 7.40
C GLY A 531 -11.68 -8.92 8.29
N ILE A 532 -11.80 -8.40 9.52
CA ILE A 532 -10.78 -8.48 10.57
C ILE A 532 -11.39 -9.19 11.77
N LYS A 533 -10.93 -10.41 12.07
CA LYS A 533 -11.32 -11.12 13.31
C LYS A 533 -10.36 -10.73 14.41
N SER A 534 -10.88 -10.41 15.59
CA SER A 534 -10.03 -10.01 16.72
C SER A 534 -10.14 -11.02 17.86
N PHE A 535 -9.01 -11.35 18.48
CA PHE A 535 -8.93 -12.27 19.60
C PHE A 535 -7.97 -11.74 20.66
N SER A 536 -8.30 -11.90 21.94
CA SER A 536 -7.40 -11.63 23.05
C SER A 536 -6.86 -12.92 23.67
N ILE A 537 -5.57 -12.94 23.97
CA ILE A 537 -4.86 -14.06 24.58
C ILE A 537 -4.23 -13.62 25.89
N GLY A 538 -4.61 -14.26 27.00
CA GLY A 538 -4.12 -13.91 28.33
C GLY A 538 -5.03 -14.34 29.47
N TRP A 539 -4.74 -13.84 30.67
CA TRP A 539 -5.52 -14.16 31.85
C TRP A 539 -6.93 -13.54 31.78
N LYS A 540 -7.96 -14.39 31.77
CA LYS A 540 -9.38 -14.01 31.60
C LYS A 540 -9.72 -13.37 30.24
N GLU A 541 -8.92 -13.64 29.21
CA GLU A 541 -9.21 -13.24 27.83
C GLU A 541 -9.97 -14.32 27.05
N ASP A 542 -10.19 -14.13 25.73
CA ASP A 542 -10.87 -15.11 24.87
C ASP A 542 -10.19 -16.49 24.95
N TYR A 543 -8.85 -16.50 24.99
CA TYR A 543 -8.04 -17.70 25.07
C TYR A 543 -6.92 -17.59 26.12
N GLU A 544 -6.59 -18.72 26.74
CA GLU A 544 -5.49 -18.86 27.68
C GLU A 544 -4.23 -19.39 26.98
N ASP A 545 -3.10 -18.75 27.25
CA ASP A 545 -1.78 -19.18 26.79
C ASP A 545 -1.24 -20.30 27.69
N VAL A 546 -1.36 -21.55 27.24
CA VAL A 546 -1.22 -22.76 28.07
C VAL A 546 0.15 -22.85 28.74
N TYR A 547 1.21 -22.50 28.01
CA TYR A 547 2.59 -22.62 28.46
C TYR A 547 3.34 -21.28 28.49
N ARG A 548 2.61 -20.18 28.30
CA ARG A 548 3.17 -18.83 28.12
C ARG A 548 4.08 -18.71 26.89
N ASP A 549 3.87 -19.57 25.88
CA ASP A 549 4.65 -19.55 24.64
C ASP A 549 4.32 -18.30 23.83
N TRP A 550 3.03 -17.97 23.69
CA TRP A 550 2.61 -16.76 22.98
C TRP A 550 3.16 -15.50 23.66
N ALA A 551 3.09 -15.42 24.98
CA ALA A 551 3.67 -14.31 25.74
C ALA A 551 5.18 -14.15 25.52
N ARG A 552 5.93 -15.24 25.26
CA ARG A 552 7.36 -15.20 24.91
C ARG A 552 7.60 -14.76 23.47
N TYR A 553 6.74 -15.17 22.54
CA TYR A 553 6.96 -14.98 21.09
C TYR A 553 6.30 -13.72 20.52
N ARG A 554 5.33 -13.11 21.21
CA ARG A 554 4.50 -12.04 20.62
C ARG A 554 5.25 -10.73 20.35
N GLU A 555 6.39 -10.49 21.01
CA GLU A 555 7.25 -9.30 20.88
C GLU A 555 6.53 -7.94 21.00
N VAL A 556 5.36 -7.96 21.67
CA VAL A 556 4.55 -6.80 22.01
C VAL A 556 4.11 -6.91 23.48
N GLU A 557 3.79 -5.78 24.09
CA GLU A 557 3.23 -5.73 25.45
C GLU A 557 1.82 -6.34 25.50
N GLU A 558 1.24 -6.49 26.69
CA GLU A 558 -0.09 -7.13 26.85
C GLU A 558 -1.19 -6.39 26.10
N GLU A 559 -1.17 -5.06 26.13
CA GLU A 559 -2.11 -4.18 25.45
C GLU A 559 -1.73 -3.88 23.98
N GLY A 560 -0.60 -4.40 23.51
CA GLY A 560 -0.19 -4.33 22.11
C GLY A 560 -1.02 -5.23 21.21
N CYS A 561 -0.71 -5.24 19.91
CA CYS A 561 -1.42 -6.09 18.95
C CYS A 561 -0.52 -6.61 17.82
N VAL A 562 -0.91 -7.73 17.23
CA VAL A 562 -0.31 -8.33 16.05
C VAL A 562 -1.40 -8.56 15.01
N LEU A 563 -1.29 -7.93 13.85
CA LEU A 563 -2.21 -8.07 12.72
C LEU A 563 -1.65 -9.08 11.72
N VAL A 564 -2.42 -10.13 11.46
CA VAL A 564 -2.03 -11.30 10.67
C VAL A 564 -2.89 -11.39 9.42
N ARG A 565 -2.25 -11.68 8.29
CA ARG A 565 -2.88 -11.85 6.97
C ARG A 565 -3.68 -13.15 6.84
N PRO A 566 -4.55 -13.26 5.83
CA PRO A 566 -5.23 -14.50 5.48
C PRO A 566 -4.30 -15.69 5.17
N ASP A 567 -3.04 -15.44 4.80
CA ASP A 567 -2.02 -16.48 4.58
C ASP A 567 -1.09 -16.71 5.78
N ARG A 568 -1.45 -16.18 6.96
CA ARG A 568 -0.77 -16.34 8.26
C ARG A 568 0.62 -15.72 8.36
N PHE A 569 0.95 -14.78 7.49
CA PHE A 569 2.08 -13.88 7.67
C PHE A 569 1.64 -12.66 8.48
N VAL A 570 2.50 -12.16 9.36
CA VAL A 570 2.25 -10.92 10.09
C VAL A 570 2.28 -9.76 9.09
N ALA A 571 1.20 -8.99 9.00
CA ALA A 571 1.13 -7.78 8.18
C ALA A 571 1.66 -6.56 8.93
N TRP A 572 1.40 -6.47 10.23
CA TRP A 572 1.73 -5.32 11.07
C TRP A 572 1.68 -5.71 12.55
N ARG A 573 2.32 -4.92 13.42
CA ARG A 573 2.20 -5.05 14.89
C ARG A 573 2.36 -3.68 15.57
N SER A 574 1.80 -3.54 16.76
CA SER A 574 2.03 -2.41 17.67
C SER A 574 2.57 -2.90 19.00
N LYS A 575 3.66 -2.30 19.49
CA LYS A 575 4.28 -2.66 20.78
C LYS A 575 3.33 -2.46 21.96
N GLY A 576 2.46 -1.45 21.91
CA GLY A 576 1.51 -1.15 22.99
C GLY A 576 0.25 -0.49 22.44
N MET A 577 -0.60 -0.01 23.35
CA MET A 577 -1.79 0.76 22.99
C MET A 577 -1.40 2.15 22.50
N ILE A 578 -2.09 2.63 21.47
CA ILE A 578 -1.89 3.98 20.91
C ILE A 578 -3.15 4.82 21.12
N GLN A 579 -3.03 6.14 20.92
CA GLN A 579 -4.15 7.07 21.14
C GLN A 579 -5.35 6.79 20.23
N ASN A 580 -5.12 6.49 18.95
CA ASN A 580 -6.18 6.25 17.97
C ASN A 580 -5.97 4.93 17.20
N PRO A 581 -6.38 3.78 17.79
CA PRO A 581 -6.23 2.48 17.15
C PRO A 581 -7.08 2.34 15.87
N GLU A 582 -8.23 3.01 15.81
CA GLU A 582 -9.12 3.02 14.64
C GLU A 582 -8.43 3.68 13.45
N ALA A 583 -7.96 4.92 13.60
CA ALA A 583 -7.27 5.63 12.52
C ALA A 583 -6.01 4.90 12.04
N LYS A 584 -5.25 4.26 12.93
CA LYS A 584 -4.05 3.50 12.55
C LYS A 584 -4.39 2.23 11.76
N LEU A 585 -5.45 1.52 12.13
CA LEU A 585 -5.92 0.36 11.37
C LEU A 585 -6.55 0.77 10.02
N GLU A 586 -7.03 2.00 9.90
CA GLU A 586 -7.58 2.56 8.65
C GLU A 586 -6.56 3.15 7.69
N ASP A 587 -5.40 3.59 8.18
CA ASP A 587 -4.45 4.47 7.49
C ASP A 587 -4.36 4.18 5.97
N TYR A 588 -4.98 5.07 5.18
CA TYR A 588 -5.10 4.95 3.72
C TYR A 588 -3.80 5.31 2.98
N GLY A 589 -2.72 5.58 3.72
CA GLY A 589 -1.42 5.98 3.19
C GLY A 589 -1.41 7.40 2.63
N ASP A 590 -0.25 7.79 2.09
CA ASP A 590 0.04 9.13 1.57
C ASP A 590 -0.86 9.57 0.37
N ILE A 591 -1.44 8.60 -0.34
CA ILE A 591 -2.20 8.79 -1.57
C ILE A 591 -3.17 7.62 -1.77
N PHE A 592 -4.40 7.92 -2.15
CA PHE A 592 -5.40 6.89 -2.47
C PHE A 592 -6.24 7.32 -3.67
N SER A 593 -6.92 6.34 -4.28
CA SER A 593 -7.83 6.58 -5.42
C SER A 593 -9.27 6.23 -5.06
N LEU A 594 -10.20 7.02 -5.57
CA LEU A 594 -11.64 6.81 -5.51
C LEU A 594 -12.16 6.63 -6.93
N LYS A 595 -12.99 5.61 -7.15
CA LYS A 595 -13.74 5.46 -8.39
C LYS A 595 -15.10 6.12 -8.25
N VAL A 596 -15.34 7.18 -9.02
CA VAL A 596 -16.61 7.92 -9.04
C VAL A 596 -17.25 7.71 -10.41
N GLY A 597 -18.08 6.68 -10.53
CA GLY A 597 -18.59 6.24 -11.83
C GLY A 597 -17.44 5.82 -12.77
N PRO A 598 -17.40 6.31 -14.03
CA PRO A 598 -16.27 6.06 -14.93
C PRO A 598 -15.01 6.88 -14.58
N ALA A 599 -15.13 7.92 -13.75
CA ALA A 599 -14.02 8.81 -13.41
C ALA A 599 -13.14 8.23 -12.28
N THR A 600 -11.88 8.66 -12.26
CA THR A 600 -10.92 8.33 -11.20
C THR A 600 -10.53 9.63 -10.49
N SER A 601 -10.71 9.68 -9.18
CA SER A 601 -10.23 10.77 -8.34
C SER A 601 -9.07 10.26 -7.49
N ILE A 602 -8.00 11.02 -7.41
CA ILE A 602 -6.81 10.73 -6.61
C ILE A 602 -6.74 11.77 -5.51
N VAL A 603 -6.62 11.33 -4.27
CA VAL A 603 -6.47 12.22 -3.11
C VAL A 603 -5.05 12.10 -2.61
N ILE A 604 -4.34 13.24 -2.54
CA ILE A 604 -2.98 13.33 -2.02
C ILE A 604 -3.03 13.94 -0.63
N SER A 605 -2.53 13.20 0.37
CA SER A 605 -2.45 13.62 1.78
C SER A 605 -1.00 13.73 2.27
N SER A 606 -0.04 13.91 1.36
CA SER A 606 1.40 13.91 1.68
C SER A 606 2.12 15.15 1.14
N PRO A 607 2.78 15.95 2.01
CA PRO A 607 3.63 17.08 1.61
C PRO A 607 4.71 16.70 0.59
N ARG A 608 5.31 15.51 0.76
CA ARG A 608 6.33 14.95 -0.15
C ARG A 608 5.75 14.76 -1.55
N LEU A 609 4.59 14.12 -1.66
CA LEU A 609 3.94 13.87 -2.95
C LEU A 609 3.48 15.16 -3.62
N ILE A 610 3.01 16.16 -2.86
CA ILE A 610 2.68 17.47 -3.44
C ILE A 610 3.92 18.11 -4.07
N LYS A 611 5.06 18.11 -3.36
CA LYS A 611 6.33 18.62 -3.91
C LYS A 611 6.79 17.83 -5.14
N GLN A 612 6.64 16.51 -5.12
CA GLN A 612 7.06 15.63 -6.21
C GLN A 612 6.17 15.75 -7.46
N LEU A 613 4.85 15.82 -7.28
CA LEU A 613 3.88 15.74 -8.36
C LEU A 613 3.39 17.13 -8.79
N VAL A 614 2.88 17.92 -7.85
CA VAL A 614 2.24 19.20 -8.16
C VAL A 614 3.27 20.29 -8.45
N ASP A 615 4.39 20.31 -7.72
CA ASP A 615 5.45 21.30 -7.94
C ASP A 615 6.41 20.87 -9.07
N LYS A 616 7.12 19.75 -8.87
CA LYS A 616 8.16 19.30 -9.81
C LYS A 616 7.60 18.83 -11.16
N LYS A 617 6.47 18.12 -11.18
CA LYS A 617 5.75 17.70 -12.41
C LYS A 617 4.60 18.64 -12.77
N SER A 618 4.73 19.94 -12.47
CA SER A 618 3.65 20.92 -12.66
C SER A 618 3.10 21.01 -14.10
N ASN A 619 3.86 20.63 -15.14
CA ASN A 619 3.34 20.53 -16.50
C ASN A 619 2.23 19.47 -16.66
N LEU A 620 2.30 18.37 -15.90
CA LEU A 620 1.32 17.28 -15.92
C LEU A 620 0.15 17.54 -14.97
N TYR A 621 0.44 18.11 -13.79
CA TYR A 621 -0.53 18.27 -12.71
C TYR A 621 -1.18 19.67 -12.67
N SER A 622 -1.03 20.54 -13.66
CA SER A 622 -1.63 21.89 -13.62
C SER A 622 -2.91 22.05 -14.47
N ARG A 623 -3.49 21.00 -15.03
CA ARG A 623 -4.80 21.14 -15.72
C ARG A 623 -5.93 21.22 -14.70
N ARG A 624 -7.13 21.61 -15.16
CA ARG A 624 -8.35 21.57 -14.35
C ARG A 624 -9.25 20.44 -14.84
N PRO A 625 -10.04 19.81 -13.98
CA PRO A 625 -11.09 18.91 -14.42
C PRO A 625 -12.04 19.66 -15.38
N PRO A 626 -12.56 18.99 -16.43
CA PRO A 626 -13.66 19.54 -17.20
C PRO A 626 -14.84 19.86 -16.28
N SER A 627 -15.38 21.07 -16.37
CA SER A 627 -16.50 21.53 -15.54
C SER A 627 -17.53 22.21 -16.43
N PHE A 628 -18.61 21.52 -16.76
CA PHE A 628 -19.67 22.10 -17.59
C PHE A 628 -20.44 23.20 -16.86
N VAL A 629 -20.70 23.01 -15.56
CA VAL A 629 -21.41 24.00 -14.73
C VAL A 629 -20.54 25.25 -14.54
N GLY A 630 -19.34 25.10 -13.96
CA GLY A 630 -18.48 26.21 -13.60
C GLY A 630 -17.84 26.87 -14.82
N ASN A 631 -17.09 26.10 -15.62
CA ASN A 631 -16.36 26.66 -16.75
C ASN A 631 -17.24 26.87 -17.99
N GLY A 632 -18.29 26.07 -18.18
CA GLY A 632 -19.19 26.17 -19.34
C GLY A 632 -20.30 27.21 -19.16
N ILE A 633 -21.19 27.01 -18.18
CA ILE A 633 -22.37 27.86 -17.97
C ILE A 633 -21.99 29.16 -17.25
N ILE A 634 -21.32 29.05 -16.09
CA ILE A 634 -21.11 30.21 -15.21
C ILE A 634 -20.15 31.22 -15.84
N SER A 635 -18.95 30.77 -16.25
CA SER A 635 -17.89 31.68 -16.67
C SER A 635 -17.59 31.75 -18.15
N ASN A 636 -18.22 30.91 -18.97
CA ASN A 636 -17.93 30.80 -20.40
C ASN A 636 -16.41 30.70 -20.73
N GLY A 637 -15.66 29.94 -19.93
CA GLY A 637 -14.22 29.72 -20.10
C GLY A 637 -13.27 30.75 -19.48
N ASP A 638 -13.77 31.87 -18.97
CA ASP A 638 -12.92 33.05 -18.68
C ASP A 638 -12.49 33.22 -17.23
N HIS A 639 -13.04 32.41 -16.32
CA HIS A 639 -12.70 32.47 -14.90
C HIS A 639 -11.31 31.88 -14.62
N LEU A 640 -10.36 32.72 -14.17
CA LEU A 640 -8.93 32.37 -14.09
C LEU A 640 -8.64 31.13 -13.20
N LEU A 641 -9.45 30.93 -12.16
CA LEU A 641 -9.39 29.79 -11.25
C LEU A 641 -9.73 28.44 -11.91
N LEU A 642 -10.78 28.42 -12.75
CA LEU A 642 -11.33 27.23 -13.41
C LEU A 642 -10.74 27.00 -14.80
N MET A 643 -10.14 28.03 -15.39
CA MET A 643 -9.57 28.00 -16.74
C MET A 643 -8.48 26.93 -16.88
N GLN A 644 -8.53 26.23 -18.03
CA GLN A 644 -7.53 25.25 -18.41
C GLN A 644 -6.14 25.87 -18.55
N TYR A 645 -5.11 25.07 -18.33
CA TYR A 645 -3.73 25.53 -18.52
C TYR A 645 -3.45 25.76 -20.01
N SER A 646 -3.50 27.02 -20.44
CA SER A 646 -3.40 27.48 -21.83
C SER A 646 -2.52 28.73 -21.95
N ASP A 647 -2.28 29.21 -23.18
CA ASP A 647 -1.58 30.50 -23.40
C ASP A 647 -2.33 31.67 -22.77
N ARG A 648 -3.66 31.70 -22.93
CA ARG A 648 -4.52 32.73 -22.31
C ARG A 648 -4.38 32.72 -20.78
N TRP A 649 -4.41 31.54 -20.16
CA TRP A 649 -4.19 31.42 -18.72
C TRP A 649 -2.82 31.94 -18.30
N ARG A 650 -1.76 31.60 -19.06
CA ARG A 650 -0.39 32.08 -18.80
C ARG A 650 -0.29 33.61 -18.90
N THR A 651 -0.94 34.23 -19.88
CA THR A 651 -0.98 35.69 -20.04
C THR A 651 -1.68 36.36 -18.86
N CYS A 652 -2.92 35.95 -18.55
CA CYS A 652 -3.66 36.45 -17.39
C CYS A 652 -2.84 36.30 -16.10
N ARG A 653 -2.27 35.11 -15.88
CA ARG A 653 -1.47 34.79 -14.71
C ARG A 653 -0.23 35.68 -14.58
N LYS A 654 0.45 35.97 -15.69
CA LYS A 654 1.63 36.85 -15.73
C LYS A 654 1.27 38.27 -15.32
N LEU A 655 0.18 38.84 -15.84
CA LEU A 655 -0.28 40.18 -15.49
C LEU A 655 -0.55 40.31 -13.99
N VAL A 656 -1.31 39.36 -13.44
CA VAL A 656 -1.64 39.33 -12.01
C VAL A 656 -0.36 39.21 -11.17
N HIS A 657 0.52 38.27 -11.50
CA HIS A 657 1.75 38.07 -10.75
C HIS A 657 2.65 39.31 -10.74
N GLN A 658 2.78 40.01 -11.87
CA GLN A 658 3.57 41.24 -11.96
C GLN A 658 3.01 42.37 -11.08
N TYR A 659 1.70 42.45 -10.90
CA TYR A 659 1.08 43.49 -10.09
C TYR A 659 1.14 43.21 -8.58
N PHE A 660 1.13 41.94 -8.18
CA PHE A 660 1.15 41.49 -6.78
C PHE A 660 2.48 40.87 -6.33
N MET A 661 3.54 41.00 -7.12
CA MET A 661 4.89 40.59 -6.70
C MET A 661 5.34 41.40 -5.48
N GLU A 662 6.20 40.82 -4.65
CA GLU A 662 6.59 41.39 -3.36
C GLU A 662 7.05 42.85 -3.43
N GLN A 663 7.91 43.18 -4.40
CA GLN A 663 8.42 44.54 -4.59
C GLN A 663 7.30 45.55 -4.86
N MET A 664 6.26 45.17 -5.61
CA MET A 664 5.10 46.02 -5.87
C MET A 664 4.26 46.20 -4.61
N VAL A 665 4.04 45.12 -3.86
CA VAL A 665 3.28 45.15 -2.61
C VAL A 665 3.93 46.09 -1.60
N LEU A 666 5.24 45.97 -1.39
CA LEU A 666 5.98 46.78 -0.42
C LEU A 666 6.04 48.26 -0.82
N LYS A 667 6.16 48.55 -2.12
CA LYS A 667 6.36 49.93 -2.59
C LYS A 667 5.05 50.70 -2.78
N HIS A 668 3.98 50.02 -3.20
CA HIS A 668 2.77 50.68 -3.69
C HIS A 668 1.48 50.28 -2.95
N HIS A 669 1.43 49.08 -2.37
CA HIS A 669 0.16 48.54 -1.85
C HIS A 669 0.08 48.60 -0.33
N VAL A 670 1.20 48.49 0.39
CA VAL A 670 1.21 48.41 1.86
C VAL A 670 0.57 49.63 2.54
N ASP A 671 0.66 50.81 1.92
CA ASP A 671 0.04 52.04 2.43
C ASP A 671 -1.48 51.92 2.53
N VAL A 672 -2.14 51.39 1.48
CA VAL A 672 -3.59 51.19 1.49
C VAL A 672 -3.98 50.04 2.42
N VAL A 673 -3.16 48.99 2.51
CA VAL A 673 -3.39 47.90 3.48
C VAL A 673 -3.39 48.43 4.91
N ASN A 674 -2.37 49.23 5.27
CA ASN A 674 -2.28 49.80 6.60
C ASN A 674 -3.43 50.77 6.89
N ALA A 675 -3.76 51.64 5.94
CA ALA A 675 -4.88 52.60 6.07
C ALA A 675 -6.23 51.90 6.24
N GLU A 676 -6.50 50.86 5.46
CA GLU A 676 -7.74 50.08 5.56
C GLU A 676 -7.82 49.26 6.85
N ALA A 677 -6.68 48.81 7.38
CA ALA A 677 -6.62 48.10 8.66
C ALA A 677 -6.88 49.06 9.84
N VAL A 678 -6.40 50.31 9.76
CA VAL A 678 -6.75 51.37 10.73
C VAL A 678 -8.25 51.69 10.65
N GLN A 679 -8.83 51.78 9.46
CA GLN A 679 -10.27 51.94 9.33
C GLN A 679 -11.03 50.76 9.95
N MET A 680 -10.58 49.52 9.76
CA MET A 680 -11.19 48.36 10.41
C MET A 680 -11.23 48.53 11.94
N LEU A 681 -10.13 48.99 12.56
CA LEU A 681 -10.13 49.30 14.00
C LEU A 681 -11.15 50.37 14.37
N ARG A 682 -11.21 51.47 13.60
CA ARG A 682 -12.22 52.52 13.82
C ARG A 682 -13.63 51.97 13.71
N ASP A 683 -13.88 51.06 12.78
CA ASP A 683 -15.20 50.46 12.57
C ASP A 683 -15.58 49.55 13.75
N PHE A 684 -14.62 48.83 14.35
CA PHE A 684 -14.83 48.10 15.61
C PHE A 684 -15.05 49.02 16.82
N VAL A 685 -14.40 50.18 16.90
CA VAL A 685 -14.65 51.17 17.95
C VAL A 685 -16.06 51.75 17.86
N VAL A 686 -16.50 52.10 16.66
CA VAL A 686 -17.79 52.77 16.43
C VAL A 686 -18.95 51.78 16.39
N GLN A 687 -18.71 50.56 15.93
CA GLN A 687 -19.73 49.54 15.69
C GLN A 687 -19.21 48.13 16.02
N PRO A 688 -18.95 47.79 17.31
CA PRO A 688 -18.31 46.53 17.70
C PRO A 688 -19.10 45.28 17.31
N GLU A 689 -20.42 45.37 17.15
CA GLU A 689 -21.27 44.24 16.75
C GLU A 689 -21.03 43.80 15.29
N GLY A 690 -20.38 44.64 14.47
CA GLY A 690 -20.07 44.36 13.06
C GLY A 690 -18.92 43.39 12.82
N HIS A 691 -18.53 42.57 13.80
CA HIS A 691 -17.33 41.71 13.76
C HIS A 691 -17.26 40.73 12.58
N MET A 692 -18.40 40.30 12.03
CA MET A 692 -18.45 39.50 10.80
C MET A 692 -18.30 40.32 9.51
N LYS A 693 -18.63 41.62 9.54
CA LYS A 693 -18.72 42.49 8.36
C LYS A 693 -17.51 43.41 8.21
N HIS A 694 -16.87 43.82 9.30
CA HIS A 694 -15.70 44.70 9.25
C HIS A 694 -14.49 44.04 8.57
N PRO A 695 -14.16 42.75 8.85
CA PRO A 695 -13.13 42.04 8.08
C PRO A 695 -13.47 41.91 6.60
N LYS A 696 -14.77 41.70 6.29
CA LYS A 696 -15.27 41.60 4.91
C LYS A 696 -15.12 42.89 4.13
N ARG A 697 -15.37 44.03 4.77
CA ARG A 697 -15.13 45.38 4.21
C ARG A 697 -13.64 45.67 4.08
N PHE A 698 -12.83 45.29 5.08
CA PHE A 698 -11.38 45.50 5.07
C PHE A 698 -10.71 44.89 3.83
N SER A 699 -10.88 43.60 3.62
CA SER A 699 -10.28 42.90 2.47
C SER A 699 -10.86 43.41 1.14
N ASN A 700 -12.17 43.65 1.09
CA ASN A 700 -12.83 44.15 -0.11
C ASN A 700 -12.36 45.56 -0.51
N SER A 701 -12.24 46.49 0.45
CA SER A 701 -11.79 47.85 0.14
C SER A 701 -10.35 47.88 -0.38
N ILE A 702 -9.46 47.04 0.18
CA ILE A 702 -8.09 46.91 -0.33
C ILE A 702 -8.11 46.45 -1.78
N ILE A 703 -8.78 45.33 -2.07
CA ILE A 703 -8.71 44.78 -3.42
C ILE A 703 -9.39 45.71 -4.44
N MET A 704 -10.52 46.33 -4.09
CA MET A 704 -11.18 47.33 -4.94
C MET A 704 -10.28 48.54 -5.22
N SER A 705 -9.53 49.00 -4.20
CA SER A 705 -8.60 50.11 -4.35
C SER A 705 -7.48 49.78 -5.32
N LEU A 706 -6.96 48.55 -5.23
CA LEU A 706 -5.86 48.08 -6.05
C LEU A 706 -6.29 47.78 -7.49
N ILE A 707 -7.47 47.20 -7.69
CA ILE A 707 -7.87 46.74 -9.03
C ILE A 707 -8.66 47.79 -9.82
N TYR A 708 -9.53 48.56 -9.17
CA TYR A 708 -10.40 49.56 -9.82
C TYR A 708 -10.04 51.02 -9.46
N GLY A 709 -9.18 51.25 -8.48
CA GLY A 709 -8.86 52.60 -8.00
C GLY A 709 -9.94 53.21 -7.09
N THR A 710 -10.80 52.36 -6.53
CA THR A 710 -12.04 52.75 -5.83
C THR A 710 -12.15 52.02 -4.50
N ARG A 711 -12.59 52.71 -3.45
CA ARG A 711 -12.70 52.15 -2.10
C ARG A 711 -14.09 51.64 -1.76
N THR A 712 -14.15 50.79 -0.74
CA THR A 712 -15.38 50.33 -0.08
C THR A 712 -15.44 50.98 1.31
N PRO A 713 -16.11 52.14 1.43
CA PRO A 713 -16.04 52.97 2.64
C PRO A 713 -16.83 52.41 3.82
N ASP A 714 -17.86 51.60 3.59
CA ASP A 714 -18.82 51.15 4.63
C ASP A 714 -19.26 49.70 4.42
N ILE A 715 -19.69 49.02 5.49
CA ILE A 715 -20.21 47.65 5.44
C ILE A 715 -21.53 47.50 4.67
N LYS A 716 -22.20 48.61 4.31
CA LYS A 716 -23.42 48.65 3.51
C LYS A 716 -23.16 48.98 2.05
N THR A 717 -21.91 49.22 1.66
CA THR A 717 -21.59 49.59 0.28
C THR A 717 -22.06 48.50 -0.69
N LYS A 718 -22.90 48.90 -1.67
CA LYS A 718 -23.73 47.98 -2.48
C LYS A 718 -22.95 46.86 -3.16
N HIS A 719 -21.79 47.15 -3.75
CA HIS A 719 -21.01 46.13 -4.46
C HIS A 719 -20.40 45.08 -3.55
N MET A 720 -20.05 45.44 -2.32
CA MET A 720 -19.56 44.49 -1.34
C MET A 720 -20.69 43.51 -0.96
N VAL A 721 -21.89 44.03 -0.68
CA VAL A 721 -23.06 43.20 -0.35
C VAL A 721 -23.41 42.27 -1.53
N LYS A 722 -23.43 42.79 -2.76
CA LYS A 722 -23.63 41.99 -3.99
C LYS A 722 -22.57 40.89 -4.12
N LEU A 723 -21.28 41.20 -3.90
CA LEU A 723 -20.19 40.24 -4.03
C LEU A 723 -20.32 39.07 -3.05
N TYR A 724 -20.54 39.33 -1.76
CA TYR A 724 -20.65 38.24 -0.78
C TYR A 724 -21.90 37.39 -0.99
N SER A 725 -23.03 37.99 -1.39
CA SER A 725 -24.23 37.22 -1.79
C SER A 725 -23.96 36.33 -3.01
N LEU A 726 -23.25 36.86 -4.01
CA LEU A 726 -22.85 36.12 -5.20
C LEU A 726 -21.91 34.95 -4.85
N MET A 727 -20.93 35.18 -3.97
CA MET A 727 -20.00 34.13 -3.52
C MET A 727 -20.69 33.01 -2.77
N GLU A 728 -21.65 33.33 -1.90
CA GLU A 728 -22.45 32.32 -1.21
C GLU A 728 -23.26 31.46 -2.19
N ASN A 729 -23.93 32.09 -3.17
CA ASN A 729 -24.69 31.40 -4.20
C ASN A 729 -23.78 30.52 -5.08
N TRP A 730 -22.62 31.06 -5.49
CA TRP A 730 -21.66 30.31 -6.29
C TRP A 730 -21.07 29.12 -5.52
N SER A 731 -20.75 29.30 -4.23
CA SER A 731 -20.26 28.23 -3.35
C SER A 731 -21.25 27.07 -3.26
N LYS A 732 -22.53 27.37 -3.04
CA LYS A 732 -23.60 26.38 -3.02
C LYS A 732 -23.74 25.66 -4.35
N VAL A 733 -23.74 26.36 -5.49
CA VAL A 733 -23.89 25.74 -6.81
C VAL A 733 -22.71 24.82 -7.16
N MET A 734 -21.49 25.19 -6.75
CA MET A 734 -20.28 24.42 -7.01
C MET A 734 -20.05 23.28 -6.01
N GLU A 735 -20.81 23.22 -4.91
CA GLU A 735 -20.73 22.17 -3.91
C GLU A 735 -21.10 20.80 -4.50
N ALA A 736 -20.28 19.79 -4.17
CA ALA A 736 -20.49 18.43 -4.64
C ALA A 736 -21.84 17.89 -4.15
N GLY A 737 -22.68 17.44 -5.08
CA GLY A 737 -24.02 16.91 -4.79
C GLY A 737 -25.15 17.94 -4.95
N ASN A 738 -24.88 19.24 -4.95
CA ASN A 738 -25.91 20.26 -5.15
C ASN A 738 -26.29 20.46 -6.64
N THR A 739 -25.37 20.13 -7.55
CA THR A 739 -25.64 20.01 -8.99
C THR A 739 -25.44 18.57 -9.46
N PRO A 740 -26.22 18.10 -10.45
CA PRO A 740 -26.06 16.75 -10.96
C PRO A 740 -24.65 16.57 -11.54
N PRO A 741 -24.00 15.40 -11.35
CA PRO A 741 -22.63 15.13 -11.81
C PRO A 741 -22.56 14.92 -13.33
N VAL A 742 -22.92 15.95 -14.10
CA VAL A 742 -23.09 15.94 -15.56
C VAL A 742 -21.77 15.76 -16.32
N ASP A 743 -20.64 16.04 -15.69
CA ASP A 743 -19.32 15.82 -16.30
C ASP A 743 -18.87 14.36 -16.17
N ILE A 744 -19.28 13.69 -15.09
CA ILE A 744 -19.06 12.25 -14.86
C ILE A 744 -20.09 11.42 -15.65
N PHE A 745 -21.34 11.89 -15.69
CA PHE A 745 -22.47 11.25 -16.36
C PHE A 745 -23.10 12.19 -17.40
N PRO A 746 -22.51 12.31 -18.60
CA PRO A 746 -22.98 13.25 -19.63
C PRO A 746 -24.46 13.11 -20.01
N PHE A 747 -25.04 11.91 -19.89
CA PHE A 747 -26.46 11.69 -20.19
C PHE A 747 -27.40 12.50 -19.27
N LEU A 748 -26.96 12.89 -18.08
CA LEU A 748 -27.75 13.77 -17.18
C LEU A 748 -28.00 15.15 -17.80
N LYS A 749 -27.20 15.57 -18.80
CA LYS A 749 -27.45 16.78 -19.59
C LYS A 749 -28.71 16.66 -20.46
N LEU A 750 -29.21 15.45 -20.72
CA LEU A 750 -30.43 15.23 -21.50
C LEU A 750 -31.69 15.21 -20.62
N VAL A 751 -31.54 15.08 -19.30
CA VAL A 751 -32.65 15.07 -18.35
C VAL A 751 -33.21 16.49 -18.19
N PRO A 752 -34.54 16.70 -18.28
CA PRO A 752 -35.15 18.00 -18.04
C PRO A 752 -34.75 18.58 -16.68
N GLU A 753 -34.24 19.82 -16.65
CA GLU A 753 -33.67 20.41 -15.43
C GLU A 753 -34.67 20.51 -14.26
N LYS A 754 -35.98 20.57 -14.55
CA LYS A 754 -37.06 20.55 -13.55
C LYS A 754 -37.00 19.33 -12.63
N LEU A 755 -36.50 18.20 -13.12
CA LEU A 755 -36.35 16.97 -12.34
C LEU A 755 -35.06 16.92 -11.52
N LEU A 756 -34.13 17.84 -11.77
CA LEU A 756 -32.80 17.89 -11.16
C LEU A 756 -32.58 19.24 -10.46
N GLY A 757 -33.64 19.78 -9.84
CA GLY A 757 -33.56 20.99 -9.03
C GLY A 757 -33.16 22.26 -9.80
N MET A 758 -33.60 22.40 -11.07
CA MET A 758 -33.38 23.59 -11.90
C MET A 758 -31.89 24.00 -11.98
N TRP A 759 -30.98 23.03 -11.97
CA TRP A 759 -29.54 23.26 -11.83
C TRP A 759 -28.93 24.16 -12.91
N ARG A 760 -29.44 24.14 -14.15
CA ARG A 760 -28.95 25.01 -15.22
C ARG A 760 -29.38 26.44 -15.01
N SER A 761 -30.66 26.64 -14.70
CA SER A 761 -31.19 27.96 -14.37
C SER A 761 -30.45 28.57 -13.18
N ARG A 762 -30.23 27.81 -12.09
CA ARG A 762 -29.43 28.24 -10.94
C ARG A 762 -28.00 28.64 -11.34
N ALA A 763 -27.33 27.85 -12.18
CA ALA A 763 -25.99 28.18 -12.67
C ALA A 763 -26.00 29.40 -13.61
N GLN A 764 -27.04 29.57 -14.42
CA GLN A 764 -27.20 30.74 -15.29
C GLN A 764 -27.48 32.02 -14.48
N ASP A 765 -28.23 31.92 -13.38
CA ASP A 765 -28.47 33.05 -12.47
C ASP A 765 -27.15 33.54 -11.87
N VAL A 766 -26.30 32.61 -11.39
CA VAL A 766 -24.93 32.95 -10.94
C VAL A 766 -24.11 33.55 -12.07
N SER A 767 -24.19 33.02 -13.29
CA SER A 767 -23.51 33.60 -14.46
C SER A 767 -23.95 35.05 -14.72
N ASN A 768 -25.25 35.32 -14.64
CA ASN A 768 -25.82 36.63 -14.87
C ASN A 768 -25.38 37.61 -13.77
N GLU A 769 -25.38 37.19 -12.51
CA GLU A 769 -24.91 37.97 -11.37
C GLU A 769 -23.42 38.30 -11.48
N MET A 770 -22.57 37.32 -11.82
CA MET A 770 -21.13 37.53 -12.07
C MET A 770 -20.90 38.52 -13.21
N ASN A 771 -21.54 38.31 -14.36
CA ASN A 771 -21.39 39.19 -15.51
C ASN A 771 -21.87 40.61 -15.23
N ALA A 772 -23.01 40.75 -14.54
CA ALA A 772 -23.53 42.06 -14.16
C ALA A 772 -22.56 42.78 -13.22
N LEU A 773 -22.11 42.13 -12.16
CA LEU A 773 -21.21 42.75 -11.19
C LEU A 773 -19.84 43.07 -11.80
N TYR A 774 -19.22 42.12 -12.50
CA TYR A 774 -17.86 42.31 -13.03
C TYR A 774 -17.83 43.27 -14.21
N GLY A 775 -18.84 43.20 -15.08
CA GLY A 775 -19.02 44.15 -16.16
C GLY A 775 -19.26 45.57 -15.65
N GLU A 776 -20.20 45.75 -14.70
CA GLU A 776 -20.52 47.06 -14.09
C GLU A 776 -19.25 47.75 -13.57
N TRP A 777 -18.38 47.02 -12.87
CA TRP A 777 -17.16 47.59 -12.29
C TRP A 777 -16.03 47.86 -13.28
N VAL A 778 -15.87 47.04 -14.31
CA VAL A 778 -14.91 47.34 -15.37
C VAL A 778 -15.35 48.58 -16.16
N GLU A 779 -16.63 48.68 -16.52
CA GLU A 779 -17.15 49.86 -17.20
C GLU A 779 -17.05 51.12 -16.32
N TYR A 780 -17.40 51.01 -15.04
CA TYR A 780 -17.21 52.09 -14.09
C TYR A 780 -15.75 52.54 -14.00
N GLY A 781 -14.80 51.60 -13.89
CA GLY A 781 -13.37 51.91 -13.80
C GLY A 781 -12.83 52.59 -15.06
N ILE A 782 -13.35 52.24 -16.24
CA ILE A 782 -12.99 52.87 -17.51
C ILE A 782 -13.54 54.28 -17.61
N GLU A 783 -14.80 54.48 -17.22
CA GLU A 783 -15.40 55.80 -17.22
C GLU A 783 -14.71 56.71 -16.19
N ARG A 784 -14.42 56.19 -15.00
CA ARG A 784 -13.59 56.86 -13.99
C ARG A 784 -12.23 57.26 -14.55
N ARG A 785 -11.56 56.36 -15.30
CA ARG A 785 -10.28 56.66 -15.96
C ARG A 785 -10.40 57.78 -17.00
N ARG A 786 -11.47 57.78 -17.80
CA ARG A 786 -11.72 58.84 -18.79
C ARG A 786 -11.93 60.20 -18.14
N GLN A 787 -12.62 60.24 -17.01
CA GLN A 787 -12.94 61.50 -16.32
C GLN A 787 -11.77 62.06 -15.49
N SER A 788 -11.03 61.19 -14.80
CA SER A 788 -10.03 61.60 -13.79
C SER A 788 -8.59 61.20 -14.14
N GLY A 789 -8.35 60.54 -15.26
CA GLY A 789 -7.05 59.98 -15.65
C GLY A 789 -6.74 58.62 -15.00
N SER A 790 -5.55 58.09 -15.33
CA SER A 790 -5.03 56.84 -14.73
C SER A 790 -4.70 57.05 -13.25
N ARG A 791 -5.13 56.10 -12.42
CA ARG A 791 -4.77 56.01 -10.99
C ARG A 791 -3.73 54.91 -10.72
N ASP A 792 -3.14 54.35 -11.78
CA ASP A 792 -2.18 53.23 -11.72
C ASP A 792 -2.72 51.98 -11.01
N CYS A 793 -4.06 51.79 -11.05
CA CYS A 793 -4.71 50.57 -10.59
C CYS A 793 -4.52 49.43 -11.61
N PHE A 794 -4.80 48.19 -11.21
CA PHE A 794 -4.62 47.02 -12.09
C PHE A 794 -5.38 47.17 -13.42
N LEU A 795 -6.64 47.65 -13.39
CA LEU A 795 -7.42 47.91 -14.59
C LEU A 795 -6.69 48.87 -15.54
N ASP A 796 -6.17 49.98 -15.01
CA ASP A 796 -5.49 50.99 -15.83
C ASP A 796 -4.26 50.39 -16.51
N ARG A 797 -3.48 49.55 -15.79
CA ARG A 797 -2.31 48.86 -16.35
C ARG A 797 -2.67 47.83 -17.40
N VAL A 798 -3.77 47.11 -17.24
CA VAL A 798 -4.27 46.18 -18.27
C VAL A 798 -4.67 46.95 -19.53
N LEU A 799 -5.38 48.07 -19.37
CA LEU A 799 -5.79 48.95 -20.47
C LEU A 799 -4.63 49.70 -21.14
N ASP A 800 -3.47 49.82 -20.49
CA ASP A 800 -2.26 50.40 -21.07
C ASP A 800 -1.46 49.43 -21.94
N GLN A 801 -1.85 48.14 -21.95
CA GLN A 801 -1.26 47.16 -22.85
C GLN A 801 -2.04 47.11 -24.18
N ASP A 802 -1.33 46.68 -25.23
CA ASP A 802 -1.88 46.48 -26.57
C ASP A 802 -2.88 45.29 -26.59
N GLU A 803 -4.15 45.57 -26.91
CA GLU A 803 -5.25 44.59 -26.86
C GLU A 803 -5.00 43.37 -27.77
N GLU A 804 -4.43 43.58 -28.98
CA GLU A 804 -4.12 42.49 -29.91
C GLU A 804 -3.01 41.59 -29.36
N LYS A 805 -2.04 42.16 -28.62
CA LYS A 805 -0.95 41.39 -27.99
C LYS A 805 -1.37 40.68 -26.72
N LEU A 806 -2.34 41.22 -25.98
CA LEU A 806 -2.89 40.60 -24.77
C LEU A 806 -3.70 39.35 -25.12
N GLY A 807 -4.46 39.37 -26.21
CA GLY A 807 -5.36 38.27 -26.58
C GLY A 807 -6.48 38.04 -25.56
N ILE A 808 -6.90 39.09 -24.86
CA ILE A 808 -7.99 39.07 -23.87
C ILE A 808 -9.04 40.07 -24.34
N ASP A 809 -10.25 39.58 -24.60
CA ASP A 809 -11.39 40.40 -24.96
C ASP A 809 -12.04 41.06 -23.74
N ARG A 810 -13.08 41.87 -23.97
CA ARG A 810 -13.76 42.62 -22.91
C ARG A 810 -14.33 41.73 -21.81
N HIS A 811 -14.94 40.60 -22.17
CA HIS A 811 -15.47 39.63 -21.21
C HIS A 811 -14.34 38.95 -20.42
N GLY A 812 -13.22 38.63 -21.06
CA GLY A 812 -12.01 38.16 -20.39
C GLY A 812 -11.46 39.16 -19.37
N ILE A 813 -11.53 40.47 -19.64
CA ILE A 813 -11.15 41.52 -18.68
C ILE A 813 -12.12 41.53 -17.48
N TYR A 814 -13.43 41.38 -17.71
CA TYR A 814 -14.42 41.29 -16.62
C TYR A 814 -14.06 40.17 -15.64
N PHE A 815 -13.86 38.96 -16.15
CA PHE A 815 -13.53 37.82 -15.30
C PHE A 815 -12.12 37.89 -14.71
N LEU A 816 -11.15 38.50 -15.40
CA LEU A 816 -9.81 38.69 -14.85
C LEU A 816 -9.86 39.57 -13.60
N LEU A 817 -10.54 40.72 -13.64
CA LEU A 817 -10.67 41.60 -12.47
C LEU A 817 -11.66 41.06 -11.44
N GLY A 818 -12.77 40.45 -11.89
CA GLY A 818 -13.74 39.77 -11.03
C GLY A 818 -13.09 38.68 -10.18
N THR A 819 -12.29 37.79 -10.78
CA THR A 819 -11.59 36.72 -10.03
C THR A 819 -10.64 37.28 -8.97
N LEU A 820 -10.01 38.45 -9.22
CA LEU A 820 -9.18 39.13 -8.21
C LEU A 820 -10.03 39.72 -7.09
N MET A 821 -11.15 40.35 -7.43
CA MET A 821 -12.10 40.90 -6.47
C MET A 821 -12.65 39.81 -5.53
N GLU A 822 -13.09 38.67 -6.08
CA GLU A 822 -13.54 37.49 -5.34
C GLU A 822 -12.46 37.00 -4.37
N GLY A 823 -11.30 36.58 -4.91
CA GLY A 823 -10.25 35.93 -4.16
C GLY A 823 -9.61 36.85 -3.11
N GLY A 824 -9.45 38.14 -3.43
CA GLY A 824 -8.88 39.14 -2.52
C GLY A 824 -9.85 39.62 -1.43
N SER A 825 -11.16 39.40 -1.60
CA SER A 825 -12.17 39.79 -0.60
C SER A 825 -12.45 38.65 0.39
N ASP A 826 -12.99 37.53 -0.08
CA ASP A 826 -13.64 36.54 0.79
C ASP A 826 -12.65 35.67 1.57
N THR A 827 -11.54 35.25 0.94
CA THR A 827 -10.56 34.36 1.57
C THR A 827 -9.83 35.01 2.75
N THR A 828 -9.46 36.29 2.60
CA THR A 828 -8.74 37.04 3.64
C THR A 828 -9.66 37.36 4.81
N SER A 829 -10.90 37.78 4.54
CA SER A 829 -11.87 38.08 5.60
C SER A 829 -12.25 36.83 6.39
N SER A 830 -12.43 35.68 5.72
CA SER A 830 -12.74 34.40 6.36
C SER A 830 -11.67 33.96 7.37
N LEU A 831 -10.39 34.16 7.07
CA LEU A 831 -9.31 33.86 8.01
C LEU A 831 -9.24 34.84 9.19
N ILE A 832 -9.52 36.12 8.97
CA ILE A 832 -9.61 37.11 10.06
C ILE A 832 -10.79 36.77 10.97
N ILE A 833 -11.94 36.40 10.40
CA ILE A 833 -13.11 35.95 11.14
C ILE A 833 -12.80 34.68 11.94
N ALA A 834 -12.15 33.69 11.32
CA ALA A 834 -11.72 32.48 12.01
C ALA A 834 -10.77 32.78 13.17
N PHE A 835 -9.87 33.75 13.04
CA PHE A 835 -9.02 34.20 14.14
C PHE A 835 -9.82 34.86 15.25
N VAL A 836 -10.74 35.78 14.93
CA VAL A 836 -11.63 36.38 15.95
C VAL A 836 -12.43 35.30 16.67
N HIS A 837 -12.92 34.29 15.95
CA HIS A 837 -13.63 33.14 16.51
C HIS A 837 -12.72 32.30 17.43
N ALA A 838 -11.48 32.03 17.03
CA ALA A 838 -10.52 31.33 17.88
C ALA A 838 -10.26 32.08 19.19
N LEU A 839 -10.13 33.42 19.14
CA LEU A 839 -9.88 34.23 20.34
C LEU A 839 -11.06 34.24 21.31
N THR A 840 -12.30 33.97 20.88
CA THR A 840 -13.41 33.78 21.82
C THR A 840 -13.27 32.47 22.59
N LYS A 841 -12.75 31.41 21.96
CA LYS A 841 -12.59 30.09 22.57
C LYS A 841 -11.33 29.97 23.44
N TRP A 842 -10.22 30.57 23.01
CA TRP A 842 -8.88 30.43 23.62
C TRP A 842 -8.32 31.78 24.10
N PRO A 843 -8.86 32.35 25.20
CA PRO A 843 -8.47 33.69 25.67
C PRO A 843 -7.00 33.78 26.12
N GLU A 844 -6.36 32.67 26.48
CA GLU A 844 -4.93 32.60 26.77
C GLU A 844 -4.06 32.94 25.56
N VAL A 845 -4.49 32.58 24.35
CA VAL A 845 -3.80 32.94 23.11
C VAL A 845 -3.82 34.45 22.92
N LEU A 846 -4.98 35.09 23.14
CA LEU A 846 -5.10 36.55 23.10
C LEU A 846 -4.17 37.22 24.11
N ARG A 847 -4.22 36.79 25.39
CA ARG A 847 -3.39 37.38 26.46
C ARG A 847 -1.90 37.30 26.15
N ARG A 848 -1.44 36.18 25.58
CA ARG A 848 -0.04 36.00 25.19
C ARG A 848 0.34 36.88 24.01
N ALA A 849 -0.52 37.00 22.99
CA ALA A 849 -0.29 37.89 21.86
C ALA A 849 -0.28 39.37 22.29
N GLN A 850 -1.17 39.77 23.21
CA GLN A 850 -1.19 41.11 23.80
C GLN A 850 0.08 41.40 24.60
N ALA A 851 0.61 40.43 25.35
CA ALA A 851 1.86 40.60 26.09
C ALA A 851 3.07 40.80 25.16
N GLU A 852 3.16 40.06 24.04
CA GLU A 852 4.17 40.32 23.01
C GLU A 852 3.99 41.71 22.39
N MET A 853 2.74 42.08 22.07
CA MET A 853 2.41 43.37 21.47
C MET A 853 2.83 44.55 22.36
N ASP A 854 2.46 44.53 23.63
CA ASP A 854 2.71 45.63 24.57
C ASP A 854 4.20 45.79 24.89
N ALA A 855 5.01 44.73 24.72
CA ALA A 855 6.46 44.80 24.87
C ALA A 855 7.16 45.52 23.71
N VAL A 856 6.51 45.59 22.54
CA VAL A 856 7.10 46.14 21.30
C VAL A 856 6.48 47.48 20.92
N ILE A 857 5.17 47.66 21.14
CA ILE A 857 4.39 48.77 20.63
C ILE A 857 3.53 49.36 21.75
N GLY A 858 3.78 50.64 22.05
CA GLY A 858 3.00 51.42 23.01
C GLY A 858 1.64 51.87 22.47
N GLU A 859 1.02 52.84 23.13
CA GLU A 859 -0.33 53.33 22.77
C GLU A 859 -0.31 54.52 21.79
N ASP A 860 0.86 55.06 21.46
CA ASP A 860 1.05 56.26 20.63
C ASP A 860 0.93 56.02 19.11
N ARG A 861 1.00 54.76 18.69
CA ARG A 861 0.85 54.34 17.28
C ARG A 861 0.28 52.93 17.18
N THR A 862 -0.35 52.61 16.05
CA THR A 862 -0.74 51.22 15.76
C THR A 862 0.41 50.40 15.12
N PRO A 863 0.35 49.05 15.17
CA PRO A 863 1.33 48.17 14.52
C PRO A 863 1.42 48.38 13.00
N THR A 864 2.63 48.33 12.42
CA THR A 864 2.85 48.42 10.96
C THR A 864 3.61 47.20 10.43
N TRP A 865 3.81 47.14 9.11
CA TRP A 865 4.55 46.03 8.48
C TRP A 865 6.01 45.94 8.96
N GLU A 866 6.61 47.07 9.33
CA GLU A 866 8.00 47.12 9.84
C GLU A 866 8.17 46.39 11.18
N ASP A 867 7.08 46.15 11.91
CA ASP A 867 7.09 45.44 13.19
C ASP A 867 7.06 43.91 13.05
N TYR A 868 6.86 43.35 11.83
CA TYR A 868 6.72 41.90 11.61
C TYR A 868 7.84 41.06 12.26
N ALA A 869 9.09 41.46 12.06
CA ALA A 869 10.24 40.74 12.60
C ALA A 869 10.32 40.74 14.14
N LYS A 870 9.58 41.64 14.81
CA LYS A 870 9.55 41.78 16.27
C LYS A 870 8.33 41.12 16.91
N LEU A 871 7.38 40.63 16.11
CA LEU A 871 6.11 40.05 16.55
C LEU A 871 5.96 38.58 16.08
N PRO A 872 6.90 37.67 16.44
CA PRO A 872 6.91 36.30 15.96
C PRO A 872 5.70 35.48 16.42
N TYR A 873 5.13 35.72 17.61
CA TYR A 873 3.95 34.99 18.07
C TYR A 873 2.69 35.38 17.28
N ILE A 874 2.56 36.66 16.91
CA ILE A 874 1.48 37.11 16.01
C ILE A 874 1.64 36.53 14.61
N ALA A 875 2.87 36.45 14.08
CA ALA A 875 3.14 35.77 12.83
C ALA A 875 2.75 34.28 12.89
N ALA A 876 3.00 33.62 14.01
CA ALA A 876 2.56 32.24 14.24
C ALA A 876 1.02 32.11 14.29
N CYS A 877 0.30 33.09 14.86
CA CYS A 877 -1.17 33.11 14.85
C CYS A 877 -1.74 33.14 13.43
N VAL A 878 -1.11 33.86 12.49
CA VAL A 878 -1.53 33.88 11.08
C VAL A 878 -1.40 32.50 10.44
N LYS A 879 -0.27 31.80 10.69
CA LYS A 879 -0.05 30.44 10.18
C LYS A 879 -1.02 29.45 10.81
N GLU A 880 -1.26 29.57 12.10
CA GLU A 880 -2.20 28.72 12.83
C GLU A 880 -3.64 28.90 12.35
N ALA A 881 -4.06 30.11 11.98
CA ALA A 881 -5.38 30.33 11.36
C ALA A 881 -5.52 29.58 10.02
N HIS A 882 -4.49 29.58 9.18
CA HIS A 882 -4.49 28.81 7.93
C HIS A 882 -4.53 27.30 8.18
N ARG A 883 -3.83 26.81 9.20
CA ARG A 883 -3.77 25.39 9.57
C ARG A 883 -5.09 24.91 10.17
N TRP A 884 -5.57 25.63 11.17
CA TRP A 884 -6.76 25.27 11.93
C TRP A 884 -8.01 25.31 11.06
N ARG A 885 -8.20 26.37 10.28
CA ARG A 885 -9.39 26.55 9.42
C ARG A 885 -8.97 26.97 8.01
N PRO A 886 -8.46 26.02 7.19
CA PRO A 886 -8.12 26.31 5.81
C PRO A 886 -9.40 26.63 5.03
N VAL A 887 -9.43 27.82 4.42
CA VAL A 887 -10.59 28.29 3.63
C VAL A 887 -10.95 27.33 2.47
N THR A 888 -9.98 26.60 1.94
CA THR A 888 -10.17 25.57 0.90
C THR A 888 -9.64 24.20 1.37
N PRO A 889 -10.44 23.42 2.14
CA PRO A 889 -10.00 22.16 2.75
C PRO A 889 -9.42 21.11 1.81
N LEU A 890 -9.88 21.07 0.55
CA LEU A 890 -9.44 20.11 -0.47
C LEU A 890 -8.64 20.77 -1.62
N ALA A 891 -8.24 22.04 -1.42
CA ALA A 891 -7.81 22.94 -2.48
C ALA A 891 -8.80 22.93 -3.68
N PHE A 892 -8.43 23.60 -4.76
CA PHE A 892 -9.17 23.43 -6.02
C PHE A 892 -8.64 22.22 -6.77
N PRO A 893 -9.49 21.33 -7.31
CA PRO A 893 -9.05 20.11 -7.99
C PRO A 893 -8.16 20.39 -9.21
N HIS A 894 -7.14 19.55 -9.39
CA HIS A 894 -6.30 19.51 -10.58
C HIS A 894 -6.76 18.34 -11.46
N SER A 895 -6.34 18.30 -12.73
CA SER A 895 -6.54 17.12 -13.57
C SER A 895 -5.22 16.70 -14.18
N LEU A 896 -5.00 15.38 -14.25
CA LEU A 896 -3.78 14.81 -14.75
C LEU A 896 -3.74 14.84 -16.29
N ALA A 897 -2.70 15.44 -16.86
CA ALA A 897 -2.60 15.65 -18.31
C ALA A 897 -2.32 14.36 -19.11
N GLU A 898 -1.55 13.43 -18.53
CA GLU A 898 -1.02 12.21 -19.14
C GLU A 898 -0.89 11.14 -18.07
N ASP A 899 -0.89 9.86 -18.46
CA ASP A 899 -0.69 8.75 -17.53
C ASP A 899 0.62 8.92 -16.75
N ASP A 900 0.62 8.65 -15.45
CA ASP A 900 1.81 8.76 -14.61
C ASP A 900 1.91 7.59 -13.63
N TRP A 901 3.12 7.31 -13.14
CA TRP A 901 3.36 6.33 -12.09
C TRP A 901 4.03 7.01 -10.89
N VAL A 902 3.51 6.72 -9.70
CA VAL A 902 3.98 7.30 -8.43
C VAL A 902 4.09 6.19 -7.41
N ASP A 903 5.29 5.96 -6.89
CA ASP A 903 5.56 4.95 -5.85
C ASP A 903 4.95 3.56 -6.19
N GLY A 904 5.00 3.17 -7.47
CA GLY A 904 4.44 1.91 -7.98
C GLY A 904 2.93 1.93 -8.29
N MET A 905 2.24 3.05 -8.07
CA MET A 905 0.82 3.23 -8.38
C MET A 905 0.62 3.90 -9.73
N PHE A 906 -0.30 3.36 -10.54
CA PHE A 906 -0.70 3.94 -11.83
C PHE A 906 -1.79 5.00 -11.64
N LEU A 907 -1.53 6.21 -12.13
CA LEU A 907 -2.49 7.31 -12.16
C LEU A 907 -2.91 7.55 -13.62
N PRO A 908 -4.17 7.22 -14.00
CA PRO A 908 -4.61 7.37 -15.37
C PRO A 908 -4.81 8.85 -15.75
N LYS A 909 -4.50 9.18 -16.99
CA LYS A 909 -4.78 10.47 -17.61
C LYS A 909 -6.24 10.87 -17.42
N GLY A 910 -6.44 12.16 -17.12
CA GLY A 910 -7.76 12.72 -16.88
C GLY A 910 -8.27 12.48 -15.46
N SER A 911 -7.52 11.80 -14.59
CA SER A 911 -7.88 11.69 -13.17
C SER A 911 -7.93 13.07 -12.52
N ASP A 912 -8.91 13.26 -11.65
CA ASP A 912 -9.02 14.44 -10.82
C ASP A 912 -8.08 14.30 -9.62
N ILE A 913 -7.25 15.29 -9.36
CA ILE A 913 -6.26 15.27 -8.28
C ILE A 913 -6.70 16.28 -7.21
N PHE A 914 -7.05 15.76 -6.04
CA PHE A 914 -7.39 16.52 -4.85
C PHE A 914 -6.19 16.59 -3.91
N ILE A 915 -5.96 17.77 -3.35
CA ILE A 915 -4.93 17.97 -2.32
C ILE A 915 -5.67 18.08 -0.99
N ASN A 916 -5.52 17.08 -0.12
CA ASN A 916 -6.20 17.05 1.18
C ASN A 916 -5.52 18.01 2.17
N VAL A 917 -5.75 19.31 2.00
CA VAL A 917 -5.15 20.38 2.82
C VAL A 917 -5.57 20.21 4.27
N PHE A 918 -6.86 20.01 4.54
CA PHE A 918 -7.39 19.85 5.89
C PHE A 918 -6.78 18.63 6.60
N GLY A 919 -6.74 17.47 5.95
CA GLY A 919 -6.16 16.24 6.53
C GLY A 919 -4.68 16.39 6.85
N MET A 920 -3.88 17.03 5.97
CA MET A 920 -2.48 17.31 6.27
C MET A 920 -2.29 18.34 7.39
N HIS A 921 -3.21 19.29 7.52
CA HIS A 921 -3.18 20.32 8.57
C HIS A 921 -3.68 19.81 9.93
N HIS A 922 -4.36 18.66 9.93
CA HIS A 922 -4.82 17.97 11.13
C HIS A 922 -4.09 16.62 11.34
N ASP A 923 -2.91 16.45 10.72
CA ASP A 923 -2.05 15.29 10.99
C ASP A 923 -1.40 15.43 12.37
N GLU A 924 -1.87 14.64 13.33
CA GLU A 924 -1.39 14.61 14.72
C GLU A 924 0.12 14.33 14.83
N ARG A 925 0.71 13.66 13.84
CA ARG A 925 2.17 13.41 13.80
C ARG A 925 2.96 14.71 13.65
N ARG A 926 2.34 15.73 13.05
CA ARG A 926 2.96 17.04 12.79
C ARG A 926 2.42 18.12 13.73
N PHE A 927 1.14 18.11 14.04
CA PHE A 927 0.45 19.10 14.85
C PHE A 927 -0.30 18.40 16.00
N PRO A 928 0.31 18.24 17.18
CA PRO A 928 -0.33 17.61 18.33
C PRO A 928 -1.61 18.37 18.74
N ASN A 929 -2.72 17.67 19.00
CA ASN A 929 -4.03 18.27 19.29
C ASN A 929 -4.51 19.23 18.17
N PRO A 930 -4.63 18.76 16.93
CA PRO A 930 -4.85 19.63 15.77
C PRO A 930 -6.18 20.40 15.78
N ASP A 931 -7.16 20.00 16.58
CA ASP A 931 -8.43 20.72 16.73
C ASP A 931 -8.32 21.97 17.63
N VAL A 932 -7.23 22.10 18.39
CA VAL A 932 -6.92 23.27 19.21
C VAL A 932 -6.20 24.32 18.36
N PHE A 933 -6.58 25.59 18.50
CA PHE A 933 -5.82 26.70 17.92
C PHE A 933 -4.61 27.00 18.81
N ASP A 934 -3.45 26.48 18.42
CA ASP A 934 -2.19 26.66 19.15
C ASP A 934 -1.09 27.26 18.27
N PRO A 935 -0.80 28.57 18.40
CA PRO A 935 0.29 29.19 17.65
C PRO A 935 1.68 28.60 17.93
N ASP A 936 1.90 27.88 19.05
CA ASP A 936 3.20 27.25 19.32
C ASP A 936 3.53 26.11 18.36
N HIS A 937 2.57 25.60 17.59
CA HIS A 937 2.83 24.75 16.41
C HIS A 937 3.84 25.36 15.44
N TYR A 938 3.91 26.69 15.39
CA TYR A 938 4.81 27.44 14.52
C TYR A 938 5.88 28.23 15.29
N LYS A 939 6.18 27.83 16.53
CA LYS A 939 7.22 28.46 17.34
C LYS A 939 8.56 28.47 16.61
N GLY A 940 9.12 29.66 16.41
CA GLY A 940 10.39 29.86 15.70
C GLY A 940 10.27 29.91 14.16
N VAL A 941 9.07 29.79 13.60
CA VAL A 941 8.84 29.84 12.15
C VAL A 941 8.37 31.25 11.74
N THR A 942 9.33 32.13 11.46
CA THR A 942 9.05 33.54 11.09
C THR A 942 9.07 33.81 9.59
N ALA A 943 9.58 32.87 8.78
CA ALA A 943 9.60 33.00 7.32
C ALA A 943 8.18 33.09 6.74
N LEU A 944 8.02 33.87 5.68
CA LEU A 944 6.72 34.10 5.06
C LEU A 944 6.24 32.88 4.28
N ALA A 945 4.92 32.72 4.15
CA ALA A 945 4.37 31.59 3.41
C ALA A 945 4.85 31.56 1.94
N SER A 946 5.18 32.71 1.35
CA SER A 946 5.76 32.79 0.00
C SER A 946 7.17 32.20 -0.11
N GLU A 947 7.97 32.31 0.95
CA GLU A 947 9.31 31.74 1.00
C GLU A 947 9.24 30.23 1.26
N LEU A 948 8.44 29.84 2.26
CA LEU A 948 8.24 28.45 2.66
C LEU A 948 7.58 27.61 1.55
N ALA A 949 6.76 28.21 0.69
CA ALA A 949 6.18 27.55 -0.48
C ALA A 949 7.23 27.02 -1.45
N ASN A 950 8.33 27.75 -1.60
CA ASN A 950 9.38 27.43 -2.57
C ASN A 950 10.46 26.53 -1.97
N GLY A 951 10.58 26.49 -0.63
CA GLY A 951 11.57 25.69 0.10
C GLY A 951 11.29 24.18 0.16
N GLU A 952 11.95 23.54 1.11
CA GLU A 952 11.78 22.11 1.40
C GLU A 952 10.37 21.81 1.93
N TYR A 953 9.78 20.72 1.45
CA TYR A 953 8.39 20.37 1.77
C TYR A 953 8.18 20.12 3.28
N ALA A 954 9.20 19.62 3.98
CA ALA A 954 9.16 19.39 5.42
C ALA A 954 9.00 20.69 6.24
N ASN A 955 9.48 21.81 5.69
CA ASN A 955 9.41 23.12 6.33
C ASN A 955 8.19 23.93 5.88
N ARG A 956 7.35 23.39 5.00
CA ARG A 956 6.19 24.08 4.44
C ARG A 956 5.15 24.33 5.52
N ASP A 957 4.94 25.58 5.91
CA ASP A 957 4.01 25.98 6.97
C ASP A 957 2.57 25.48 6.78
N HIS A 958 1.94 25.84 5.66
CA HIS A 958 0.57 25.47 5.32
C HIS A 958 0.36 25.43 3.80
N TYR A 959 -0.77 24.90 3.35
CA TYR A 959 -1.13 24.75 1.92
C TYR A 959 -2.33 25.61 1.53
N GLY A 960 -2.74 26.57 2.37
CA GLY A 960 -3.90 27.44 2.14
C GLY A 960 -3.80 28.31 0.88
N TYR A 961 -2.58 28.60 0.42
CA TYR A 961 -2.33 29.30 -0.84
C TYR A 961 -2.23 28.36 -2.06
N GLY A 962 -2.39 27.05 -1.90
CA GLY A 962 -2.15 26.05 -2.95
C GLY A 962 -0.68 25.71 -3.17
N SER A 963 -0.36 25.11 -4.33
CA SER A 963 0.99 24.66 -4.70
C SER A 963 1.25 24.74 -6.22
N GLY A 964 2.52 24.61 -6.61
CA GLY A 964 2.96 24.54 -8.00
C GLY A 964 2.64 25.79 -8.82
N ARG A 965 2.41 25.63 -10.12
CA ARG A 965 2.08 26.74 -11.04
C ARG A 965 0.79 27.46 -10.67
N ARG A 966 -0.09 26.82 -9.89
CA ARG A 966 -1.39 27.35 -9.47
C ARG A 966 -1.41 27.90 -8.04
N LEU A 967 -0.24 28.05 -7.40
CA LEU A 967 -0.08 28.77 -6.12
C LEU A 967 -0.79 30.13 -6.17
N CYS A 968 -1.28 30.68 -5.06
CA CYS A 968 -1.96 31.98 -5.03
C CYS A 968 -1.03 33.09 -5.57
N PRO A 969 -1.47 33.90 -6.55
CA PRO A 969 -0.63 34.98 -7.08
C PRO A 969 -0.58 36.20 -6.14
N GLY A 970 -1.58 36.33 -5.26
CA GLY A 970 -1.69 37.41 -4.27
C GLY A 970 -1.05 37.07 -2.92
N ILE A 971 -0.26 35.99 -2.82
CA ILE A 971 0.30 35.50 -1.55
C ILE A 971 1.04 36.59 -0.77
N HIS A 972 1.82 37.44 -1.43
CA HIS A 972 2.54 38.53 -0.76
C HIS A 972 1.57 39.55 -0.14
N LEU A 973 0.56 39.99 -0.89
CA LEU A 973 -0.45 40.93 -0.40
C LEU A 973 -1.25 40.33 0.77
N ALA A 974 -1.69 39.08 0.63
CA ALA A 974 -2.50 38.39 1.64
C ALA A 974 -1.77 38.25 2.98
N GLU A 975 -0.49 37.86 2.98
CA GLU A 975 0.33 37.76 4.21
C GLU A 975 0.39 39.11 4.95
N ARG A 976 0.51 40.23 4.22
CA ARG A 976 0.55 41.57 4.82
C ARG A 976 -0.82 41.98 5.35
N ASN A 977 -1.89 41.66 4.62
CA ASN A 977 -3.27 41.93 5.05
C ASN A 977 -3.58 41.19 6.37
N LEU A 978 -3.29 39.89 6.42
CA LEU A 978 -3.56 39.04 7.57
C LEU A 978 -2.74 39.46 8.78
N PHE A 979 -1.43 39.65 8.61
CA PHE A 979 -0.56 40.10 9.70
C PHE A 979 -1.02 41.45 10.28
N LEU A 980 -1.27 42.45 9.42
CA LEU A 980 -1.70 43.76 9.89
C LEU A 980 -3.07 43.72 10.55
N ALA A 981 -4.02 42.93 10.03
CA ALA A 981 -5.32 42.76 10.66
C ALA A 981 -5.18 42.12 12.05
N PHE A 982 -4.43 41.03 12.17
CA PHE A 982 -4.27 40.29 13.44
C PHE A 982 -3.54 41.15 14.47
N ALA A 983 -2.40 41.73 14.10
CA ALA A 983 -1.60 42.58 14.98
C ALA A 983 -2.42 43.77 15.49
N LYS A 984 -3.12 44.47 14.60
CA LYS A 984 -3.93 45.63 14.98
C LYS A 984 -5.13 45.25 15.85
N LEU A 985 -5.80 44.11 15.59
CA LEU A 985 -6.90 43.64 16.44
C LEU A 985 -6.42 43.31 17.86
N VAL A 986 -5.32 42.57 17.98
CA VAL A 986 -4.68 42.25 19.28
C VAL A 986 -4.21 43.51 20.01
N TRP A 987 -3.68 44.48 19.29
CA TRP A 987 -3.30 45.77 19.86
C TRP A 987 -4.53 46.56 20.32
N ALA A 988 -5.64 46.59 19.58
CA ALA A 988 -6.74 47.49 19.89
C ALA A 988 -7.72 46.96 20.95
N PHE A 989 -7.99 45.65 20.96
CA PHE A 989 -9.20 45.11 21.62
C PHE A 989 -8.92 43.94 22.56
N ASP A 990 -9.78 43.84 23.58
CA ASP A 990 -10.10 42.59 24.27
C ASP A 990 -11.28 41.92 23.56
N ILE A 991 -11.17 40.62 23.30
CA ILE A 991 -12.14 39.81 22.56
C ILE A 991 -12.54 38.64 23.45
N SER A 992 -13.85 38.46 23.66
CA SER A 992 -14.40 37.37 24.49
C SER A 992 -15.67 36.80 23.87
N PRO A 993 -16.12 35.60 24.29
CA PRO A 993 -17.40 35.07 23.83
C PRO A 993 -18.55 36.05 24.12
N GLY A 994 -19.57 36.00 23.29
CA GLY A 994 -20.81 36.72 23.54
C GLY A 994 -21.57 36.15 24.73
N ARG A 995 -22.57 36.90 25.18
CA ARG A 995 -23.44 36.54 26.31
C ARG A 995 -24.89 36.45 25.87
N ASP A 996 -25.64 35.54 26.48
CA ASP A 996 -27.09 35.44 26.28
C ASP A 996 -27.85 36.57 27.00
N ALA A 997 -29.18 36.56 26.89
CA ALA A 997 -30.04 37.58 27.53
C ALA A 997 -29.97 37.58 29.07
N ASP A 998 -29.56 36.46 29.68
CA ASP A 998 -29.38 36.28 31.12
C ASP A 998 -27.95 36.62 31.58
N GLY A 999 -27.06 36.96 30.65
CA GLY A 999 -25.67 37.32 30.89
C GLY A 999 -24.70 36.14 30.96
N ASN A 1000 -25.14 34.90 30.69
CA ASN A 1000 -24.28 33.73 30.66
C ASN A 1000 -23.41 33.72 29.41
N VAL A 1001 -22.20 33.17 29.52
CA VAL A 1001 -21.27 33.02 28.39
C VAL A 1001 -21.85 32.00 27.41
N ILE A 1002 -21.97 32.39 26.14
CA ILE A 1002 -22.33 31.46 25.06
C ILE A 1002 -21.06 30.72 24.64
N GLU A 1003 -21.09 29.40 24.74
CA GLU A 1003 -19.95 28.57 24.35
C GLU A 1003 -19.65 28.72 22.86
N PRO A 1004 -18.43 29.10 22.45
CA PRO A 1004 -18.09 29.21 21.03
C PRO A 1004 -18.15 27.85 20.33
N ASP A 1005 -18.99 27.76 19.30
CA ASP A 1005 -19.12 26.57 18.45
C ASP A 1005 -18.01 26.54 17.40
N VAL A 1006 -16.92 25.87 17.73
CA VAL A 1006 -15.79 25.69 16.84
C VAL A 1006 -15.87 24.42 15.99
N SER A 1007 -17.00 23.70 16.00
CA SER A 1007 -17.18 22.49 15.20
C SER A 1007 -17.09 22.78 13.70
N ASN A 1008 -16.45 21.89 12.94
CA ASN A 1008 -16.41 21.99 11.48
C ASN A 1008 -17.79 21.77 10.83
N GLU A 1009 -18.70 21.06 11.51
CA GLU A 1009 -20.01 20.69 10.96
C GLU A 1009 -21.09 21.76 11.21
N THR A 1010 -20.99 22.46 12.34
CA THR A 1010 -22.06 23.36 12.82
C THR A 1010 -21.61 24.81 12.99
N GLY A 1011 -20.33 25.05 13.27
CA GLY A 1011 -19.76 26.38 13.46
C GLY A 1011 -19.22 27.03 12.18
N TYR A 1012 -19.16 26.29 11.08
CA TYR A 1012 -18.59 26.72 9.81
C TYR A 1012 -19.50 26.31 8.64
N CYS A 1013 -19.56 27.15 7.61
CA CYS A 1013 -20.45 26.93 6.47
C CYS A 1013 -19.99 25.78 5.56
N SER A 1014 -20.94 25.13 4.90
CA SER A 1014 -20.67 24.15 3.86
C SER A 1014 -20.44 24.80 2.50
N GLY A 1015 -19.68 24.13 1.63
CA GLY A 1015 -19.34 24.62 0.29
C GLY A 1015 -17.88 24.37 -0.09
N PHE A 1016 -17.42 24.96 -1.19
CA PHE A 1016 -16.00 24.85 -1.59
C PHE A 1016 -15.10 25.87 -0.88
N LEU A 1017 -15.68 26.96 -0.36
CA LEU A 1017 -15.05 27.87 0.60
C LEU A 1017 -15.70 27.68 1.95
N VAL A 1018 -14.87 27.63 2.99
CA VAL A 1018 -15.32 27.46 4.38
C VAL A 1018 -15.01 28.73 5.16
N CYS A 1019 -16.03 29.25 5.85
CA CYS A 1019 -15.99 30.42 6.72
C CYS A 1019 -16.81 30.13 7.98
N ALA A 1020 -16.54 30.83 9.09
CA ALA A 1020 -17.34 30.67 10.29
C ALA A 1020 -18.78 31.15 10.04
N GLU A 1021 -19.74 30.44 10.60
CA GLU A 1021 -21.12 30.92 10.71
C GLU A 1021 -21.20 32.11 11.67
N ASP A 1022 -22.29 32.88 11.64
CA ASP A 1022 -22.47 34.02 12.57
C ASP A 1022 -22.41 33.53 14.04
N PHE A 1023 -21.47 34.06 14.82
CA PHE A 1023 -21.28 33.73 16.23
C PHE A 1023 -21.37 34.96 17.14
N PRO A 1024 -21.82 34.83 18.40
CA PRO A 1024 -21.89 35.96 19.31
C PRO A 1024 -20.50 36.26 19.89
N CYS A 1025 -20.07 37.53 19.83
CA CYS A 1025 -18.75 37.99 20.26
C CYS A 1025 -18.84 39.36 20.95
N THR A 1026 -18.05 39.55 22.02
CA THR A 1026 -17.89 40.84 22.70
C THR A 1026 -16.51 41.40 22.41
N ILE A 1027 -16.44 42.63 21.90
CA ILE A 1027 -15.19 43.31 21.53
C ILE A 1027 -15.16 44.67 22.21
N THR A 1028 -14.16 44.91 23.07
CA THR A 1028 -14.01 46.16 23.82
C THR A 1028 -12.63 46.77 23.61
N PRO A 1029 -12.50 48.10 23.41
CA PRO A 1029 -11.20 48.74 23.34
C PRO A 1029 -10.40 48.55 24.63
N ARG A 1030 -9.10 48.28 24.52
CA ARG A 1030 -8.22 48.04 25.68
C ARG A 1030 -7.95 49.31 26.51
N SER A 1031 -7.96 50.49 25.87
CA SER A 1031 -7.81 51.78 26.55
C SER A 1031 -8.32 52.96 25.70
N GLU A 1032 -8.70 54.05 26.37
CA GLU A 1032 -9.10 55.31 25.72
C GLU A 1032 -7.96 55.95 24.90
N ALA A 1033 -6.72 55.79 25.33
CA ALA A 1033 -5.56 56.29 24.59
C ALA A 1033 -5.39 55.57 23.25
N ARG A 1034 -5.60 54.24 23.21
CA ARG A 1034 -5.61 53.48 21.95
C ARG A 1034 -6.75 53.92 21.05
N VAL A 1035 -7.94 54.20 21.58
CA VAL A 1035 -9.07 54.76 20.82
C VAL A 1035 -8.70 56.11 20.19
N ALA A 1036 -8.09 57.02 20.95
CA ALA A 1036 -7.63 58.31 20.44
C ALA A 1036 -6.60 58.15 19.32
N THR A 1037 -5.66 57.22 19.46
CA THR A 1037 -4.67 56.89 18.42
C THR A 1037 -5.33 56.33 17.16
N ILE A 1038 -6.31 55.42 17.28
CA ILE A 1038 -7.08 54.87 16.15
C ILE A 1038 -7.77 55.99 15.38
N MET A 1039 -8.47 56.89 16.09
CA MET A 1039 -9.19 58.00 15.46
C MET A 1039 -8.23 58.98 14.77
N SER A 1040 -7.10 59.32 15.40
CA SER A 1040 -6.07 60.18 14.82
C SER A 1040 -5.46 59.57 13.56
N GLU A 1041 -5.13 58.28 13.59
CA GLU A 1041 -4.59 57.57 12.43
C GLU A 1041 -5.61 57.44 11.30
N TYR A 1042 -6.90 57.25 11.63
CA TYR A 1042 -7.97 57.24 10.64
C TYR A 1042 -8.09 58.59 9.94
N ASP A 1043 -8.02 59.71 10.68
CA ASP A 1043 -8.02 61.05 10.06
C ASP A 1043 -6.80 61.27 9.15
N ARG A 1044 -5.62 60.78 9.56
CA ARG A 1044 -4.41 60.80 8.71
C ARG A 1044 -4.58 59.95 7.45
N ALA A 1045 -5.13 58.75 7.58
CA ALA A 1045 -5.43 57.86 6.46
C ALA A 1045 -6.42 58.50 5.50
N ARG A 1046 -7.47 59.14 6.02
CA ARG A 1046 -8.47 59.89 5.23
C ARG A 1046 -7.83 61.00 4.40
N ALA A 1047 -6.95 61.79 5.00
CA ALA A 1047 -6.30 62.90 4.33
C ALA A 1047 -5.24 62.47 3.30
N ARG A 1048 -4.44 61.45 3.61
CA ARG A 1048 -3.21 61.12 2.85
C ARG A 1048 -3.31 59.92 1.92
N VAL A 1049 -4.12 58.93 2.26
CA VAL A 1049 -4.19 57.66 1.52
C VAL A 1049 -5.53 57.54 0.81
N PHE A 1050 -6.62 57.65 1.56
CA PHE A 1050 -7.97 57.50 1.04
C PHE A 1050 -8.36 58.55 0.00
N SER A 1051 -7.81 59.77 0.11
CA SER A 1051 -7.99 60.83 -0.89
C SER A 1051 -7.45 60.50 -2.28
N LYS A 1052 -6.55 59.50 -2.39
CA LYS A 1052 -6.03 59.00 -3.68
C LYS A 1052 -7.00 58.06 -4.40
N TYR A 1053 -8.04 57.57 -3.72
CA TYR A 1053 -9.00 56.61 -4.26
C TYR A 1053 -10.38 57.24 -4.38
N GLU A 1054 -11.17 56.77 -5.34
CA GLU A 1054 -12.54 57.22 -5.48
C GLU A 1054 -13.43 56.55 -4.44
N THR A 1055 -14.47 57.25 -4.01
CA THR A 1055 -15.56 56.64 -3.24
C THR A 1055 -16.80 56.73 -4.12
N PRO A 1056 -17.45 55.60 -4.48
CA PRO A 1056 -18.63 55.62 -5.33
C PRO A 1056 -19.70 56.51 -4.70
N LYS A 1057 -20.35 57.36 -5.52
CA LYS A 1057 -21.60 58.02 -5.09
C LYS A 1057 -22.69 56.95 -5.12
N GLU A 1058 -23.30 56.70 -3.97
CA GLU A 1058 -24.25 55.60 -3.77
C GLU A 1058 -25.49 55.63 -4.68
#